data_AF-A0A2S8PA77-F1
#
_entry.id   AF-A0A2S8PA77-F1
#
_cell.length_a   1.000
_cell.length_b   1.000
_cell.length_c   1.000
_cell.angle_alpha   90.00
_cell.angle_beta   90.00
_cell.angle_gamma   90.00
#
_symmetry.space_group_name_H-M   'P 1'
#
loop_
_entity.id
_entity.type
_entity.pdbx_description
1 polymer ?
#
loop_
_entity_poly.entity_id
_entity_poly.type
_entity_poly.pdbx_seq_one_letter_code
_entity_poly.pdbx_strand_id
1 'polypeptide(L)'
;MVQRAGEGRSRRKTGLIGMLCLVMMISLFGPMVNPSQVFAATGFSGGMGTAGDPYIITTPEQLNSIRSYGSSYFKLGDNIDLTDYLSQTGAGYNGGNYWTPISYFSGTLDGDGYTIKGLKIKNNNNFIGFFGDLASGSYIKNIGLENVEINSSGMFVGGIAGAQRSQSTISNSYVTGDVKGGTYVGGLIGYQDTGAVIDSYSTAKVNASSQAGGLIGLEYRSSSKNSYAAGSITGSYPTGGLVGGTYSGADASVHVDTYYDREVSGQWDNSGKGEPKSTAEMKSRSTFLTWDLASAWFIKEGHYPELQVFLAETPTADVEGGPVAWKSEIALSSGTTNASIYYTTNGDEPTLNSTRYISPIVATEDMTIKAIAVKGTTYNEVMTESYTVIGKAEAPTTGSLLPGTDFDTTQLNGVTDVMEYKVNNGNYNAVSTDDTSVDNIAVQAGDTISVRIIEGPSDPASEVQVLTVGQANIHTRSTASTLTSTIGLVSTGGTPNETITNITYGTTLATFKGAITLAAGATFEVYEADGINPAVTLATGDKVIVTAQDTTMKTTYTVTMQEGPPAGMYLSPGTNVDTTRLNGVTDAMEYNVNNESYVAIATGDNSVDNISVQAGDEITVRTAATLDIPASIEQVLTVGPADIKAKSRVSTLTSTIGTVSTGGTSNETITNIPYGTTLAALKVAITPAADATFEVYEADGITPAGTLATGSKVIVTAQDTTTKTTYVVRVESETTPITPTTPTGQTPTPVPAPAPAPVPTPVPTPSEPEPTPVVSKPVYNDKVDKKVVADIKRKAESASSTTLSDVKMTSWSYDDIDYAIRAGIIKGYTDGSFRGETKVTRGEFAQMLVKALGLTATGTEVVADATGHFAEDAIRALLEKGIMTGYADGSFGPNREIKRAEIAALLARVLDLTQLNTNAKFEDINGSWAKDSINALGNAGIINGKKELEFTPNANASREESVVLIVRLLKLIPTE
;
A
#
# COMPACT_ATOMS: atom_id res chain seq x y z
N MET A 1 12.06 -84.53 2.81
CA MET A 1 12.53 -85.18 1.55
C MET A 1 12.51 -84.08 0.48
N VAL A 2 13.64 -83.69 -0.14
CA VAL A 2 14.43 -84.41 -1.18
C VAL A 2 13.64 -84.49 -2.50
N GLN A 3 14.09 -84.00 -3.67
CA GLN A 3 15.27 -83.19 -4.05
C GLN A 3 15.11 -82.55 -5.47
N ARG A 4 15.98 -81.57 -5.80
CA ARG A 4 16.59 -81.24 -7.12
C ARG A 4 15.75 -81.08 -8.42
N ALA A 5 15.75 -79.83 -8.92
CA ALA A 5 16.44 -79.34 -10.14
C ALA A 5 16.32 -80.05 -11.52
N GLY A 6 16.23 -79.23 -12.59
CA GLY A 6 16.51 -79.61 -13.98
C GLY A 6 16.51 -78.40 -14.94
N GLU A 7 17.61 -78.14 -15.65
CA GLU A 7 17.73 -77.10 -16.69
C GLU A 7 17.36 -77.63 -18.09
N GLY A 8 17.03 -76.74 -19.03
CA GLY A 8 16.77 -77.14 -20.43
C GLY A 8 16.69 -75.98 -21.44
N ARG A 9 17.83 -75.53 -21.97
CA ARG A 9 17.86 -74.62 -23.14
C ARG A 9 17.51 -75.36 -24.43
N SER A 10 16.75 -74.72 -25.32
CA SER A 10 16.66 -75.11 -26.73
C SER A 10 16.69 -73.88 -27.65
N ARG A 11 17.42 -73.98 -28.77
CA ARG A 11 17.51 -72.95 -29.81
C ARG A 11 16.64 -73.34 -31.00
N ARG A 12 15.96 -72.37 -31.63
CA ARG A 12 15.72 -72.39 -33.08
C ARG A 12 15.98 -71.02 -33.71
N LYS A 13 16.56 -71.03 -34.90
CA LYS A 13 16.67 -69.88 -35.81
C LYS A 13 15.77 -70.13 -37.02
N THR A 14 14.89 -69.19 -37.31
CA THR A 14 14.43 -68.76 -38.65
C THR A 14 13.67 -67.45 -38.43
N GLY A 15 13.48 -66.62 -39.46
CA GLY A 15 12.92 -65.28 -39.23
C GLY A 15 12.22 -64.66 -40.43
N LEU A 16 11.80 -63.41 -40.20
CA LEU A 16 11.28 -62.42 -41.15
C LEU A 16 9.87 -62.68 -41.73
N ILE A 17 8.90 -61.85 -41.31
CA ILE A 17 7.81 -61.17 -42.08
C ILE A 17 6.62 -60.85 -41.13
N GLY A 18 6.15 -59.58 -41.11
CA GLY A 18 4.91 -59.13 -40.41
C GLY A 18 4.98 -59.12 -38.87
N MET A 19 4.69 -58.06 -38.11
CA MET A 19 3.96 -56.80 -38.34
C MET A 19 2.49 -56.93 -38.73
N LEU A 20 1.64 -57.38 -37.78
CA LEU A 20 0.40 -56.69 -37.39
C LEU A 20 -0.23 -57.26 -36.11
N CYS A 21 -0.96 -56.41 -35.38
CA CYS A 21 -2.06 -56.69 -34.42
C CYS A 21 -2.02 -57.94 -33.51
N LEU A 22 -1.60 -57.77 -32.24
CA LEU A 22 -2.26 -58.45 -31.10
C LEU A 22 -2.09 -57.71 -29.75
N VAL A 23 -2.92 -56.71 -29.49
CA VAL A 23 -3.27 -56.26 -28.12
C VAL A 23 -4.77 -55.97 -28.10
N MET A 24 -5.56 -56.84 -27.47
CA MET A 24 -7.00 -56.65 -27.30
C MET A 24 -7.49 -57.48 -26.10
N MET A 25 -8.43 -56.92 -25.32
CA MET A 25 -8.74 -57.28 -23.93
C MET A 25 -7.54 -56.96 -22.99
N ILE A 26 -7.74 -56.36 -21.82
CA ILE A 26 -8.96 -56.19 -21.02
C ILE A 26 -9.45 -54.74 -21.02
N SER A 27 -10.77 -54.55 -21.04
CA SER A 27 -11.43 -53.26 -20.76
C SER A 27 -12.68 -53.47 -19.91
N LEU A 28 -12.84 -52.68 -18.84
CA LEU A 28 -14.07 -52.63 -18.03
C LEU A 28 -14.17 -51.26 -17.30
N PHE A 29 -14.84 -50.32 -17.99
CA PHE A 29 -15.55 -49.14 -17.47
C PHE A 29 -14.85 -48.17 -16.51
N GLY A 30 -14.33 -47.09 -17.09
CA GLY A 30 -14.37 -45.72 -16.55
C GLY A 30 -14.90 -44.76 -17.63
N PRO A 31 -15.45 -43.58 -17.31
CA PRO A 31 -16.03 -42.68 -18.31
C PRO A 31 -14.97 -42.06 -19.23
N MET A 32 -15.38 -41.69 -20.45
CA MET A 32 -14.52 -41.06 -21.44
C MET A 32 -14.03 -39.69 -20.96
N VAL A 33 -12.72 -39.48 -21.00
CA VAL A 33 -12.07 -38.17 -20.85
C VAL A 33 -11.49 -37.76 -22.21
N ASN A 34 -11.52 -36.47 -22.54
CA ASN A 34 -11.16 -35.99 -23.87
C ASN A 34 -9.69 -36.29 -24.25
N PRO A 35 -9.39 -36.62 -25.53
CA PRO A 35 -8.03 -36.77 -26.04
C PRO A 35 -7.38 -35.38 -26.26
N SER A 36 -7.28 -34.59 -25.19
CA SER A 36 -6.72 -33.23 -25.19
C SER A 36 -5.84 -32.95 -23.97
N GLN A 37 -5.31 -34.00 -23.33
CA GLN A 37 -4.18 -33.90 -22.40
C GLN A 37 -3.02 -34.74 -22.92
N VAL A 38 -2.02 -34.05 -23.46
CA VAL A 38 -0.66 -34.60 -23.52
C VAL A 38 -0.18 -34.68 -22.07
N PHE A 39 0.06 -35.89 -21.57
CA PHE A 39 0.64 -36.07 -20.24
C PHE A 39 2.07 -35.51 -20.25
N ALA A 40 2.28 -34.39 -19.56
CA ALA A 40 3.63 -34.01 -19.13
C ALA A 40 4.22 -35.16 -18.28
N ALA A 41 5.51 -35.43 -18.42
CA ALA A 41 6.18 -36.40 -17.57
C ALA A 41 6.05 -35.95 -16.11
N THR A 42 5.49 -36.80 -15.25
CA THR A 42 4.95 -36.42 -13.93
C THR A 42 6.04 -36.23 -12.86
N GLY A 43 7.02 -35.38 -13.14
CA GLY A 43 8.20 -35.12 -12.29
C GLY A 43 9.17 -34.04 -12.81
N PHE A 44 8.82 -33.30 -13.86
CA PHE A 44 9.63 -32.19 -14.42
C PHE A 44 8.72 -31.02 -14.83
N SER A 45 9.27 -29.81 -14.95
CA SER A 45 8.51 -28.60 -15.34
C SER A 45 8.17 -28.55 -16.84
N GLY A 46 8.71 -29.46 -17.65
CA GLY A 46 8.40 -29.59 -19.07
C GLY A 46 9.24 -30.65 -19.79
N GLY A 47 8.88 -30.91 -21.05
CA GLY A 47 9.63 -31.74 -21.99
C GLY A 47 9.53 -33.27 -21.82
N MET A 48 10.03 -33.99 -22.83
CA MET A 48 10.03 -35.46 -22.94
C MET A 48 11.41 -36.09 -22.70
N GLY A 49 12.43 -35.31 -22.35
CA GLY A 49 13.77 -35.84 -22.05
C GLY A 49 14.60 -36.21 -23.29
N THR A 50 14.31 -35.61 -24.44
CA THR A 50 14.96 -35.89 -25.74
C THR A 50 15.86 -34.74 -26.20
N ALA A 51 16.75 -34.98 -27.16
CA ALA A 51 17.72 -33.98 -27.63
C ALA A 51 17.10 -32.70 -28.20
N GLY A 52 15.85 -32.74 -28.68
CA GLY A 52 15.11 -31.58 -29.17
C GLY A 52 13.97 -31.12 -28.27
N ASP A 53 13.81 -31.77 -27.11
CA ASP A 53 12.78 -31.49 -26.11
C ASP A 53 13.24 -32.06 -24.74
N PRO A 54 14.21 -31.42 -24.08
CA PRO A 54 14.81 -31.92 -22.85
C PRO A 54 13.89 -31.73 -21.64
N TYR A 55 14.08 -32.55 -20.60
CA TYR A 55 13.35 -32.36 -19.33
C TYR A 55 13.78 -31.05 -18.67
N ILE A 56 12.81 -30.16 -18.42
CA ILE A 56 13.04 -28.86 -17.80
C ILE A 56 13.04 -28.99 -16.26
N ILE A 57 14.10 -28.49 -15.63
CA ILE A 57 14.33 -28.57 -14.18
C ILE A 57 14.30 -27.16 -13.59
N THR A 58 13.39 -26.92 -12.65
CA THR A 58 13.26 -25.66 -11.90
C THR A 58 13.13 -25.86 -10.38
N THR A 59 13.29 -27.09 -9.85
CA THR A 59 13.30 -27.34 -8.40
C THR A 59 14.33 -28.40 -7.97
N PRO A 60 14.76 -28.41 -6.69
CA PRO A 60 15.63 -29.46 -6.13
C PRO A 60 15.10 -30.89 -6.30
N GLU A 61 13.79 -31.11 -6.22
CA GLU A 61 13.14 -32.42 -6.36
C GLU A 61 13.24 -32.94 -7.80
N GLN A 62 13.09 -32.03 -8.77
CA GLN A 62 13.25 -32.33 -10.19
C GLN A 62 14.72 -32.62 -10.52
N LEU A 63 15.65 -31.83 -9.97
CA LEU A 63 17.09 -32.07 -10.07
C LEU A 63 17.47 -33.43 -9.48
N ASN A 64 16.92 -33.77 -8.31
CA ASN A 64 17.07 -35.07 -7.68
C ASN A 64 16.48 -36.23 -8.52
N SER A 65 15.46 -35.95 -9.34
CA SER A 65 14.78 -36.94 -10.19
C SER A 65 15.58 -37.36 -11.42
N ILE A 66 16.66 -36.64 -11.80
CA ILE A 66 17.62 -37.06 -12.86
C ILE A 66 18.07 -38.51 -12.64
N ARG A 67 18.26 -38.94 -11.39
CA ARG A 67 18.74 -40.29 -11.05
C ARG A 67 17.86 -41.44 -11.57
N SER A 68 16.58 -41.18 -11.87
CA SER A 68 15.65 -42.16 -12.45
C SER A 68 15.64 -42.17 -13.98
N TYR A 69 16.28 -41.18 -14.60
CA TYR A 69 16.23 -40.89 -16.05
C TYR A 69 17.63 -40.62 -16.63
N GLY A 70 18.70 -41.13 -16.02
CA GLY A 70 20.10 -40.75 -16.27
C GLY A 70 20.70 -41.01 -17.67
N SER A 71 19.88 -41.34 -18.67
CA SER A 71 20.23 -41.39 -20.11
C SER A 71 19.46 -40.37 -20.96
N SER A 72 18.62 -39.54 -20.34
CA SER A 72 17.82 -38.50 -20.99
C SER A 72 18.57 -37.18 -21.15
N TYR A 73 17.96 -36.25 -21.89
CA TYR A 73 18.42 -34.88 -22.04
C TYR A 73 17.68 -33.99 -21.03
N PHE A 74 18.42 -33.15 -20.31
CA PHE A 74 17.91 -32.27 -19.26
C PHE A 74 18.38 -30.84 -19.50
N LYS A 75 17.56 -29.88 -19.13
CA LYS A 75 17.87 -28.45 -19.18
C LYS A 75 17.43 -27.77 -17.88
N LEU A 76 18.28 -26.94 -17.27
CA LEU A 76 17.84 -26.06 -16.19
C LEU A 76 16.97 -24.92 -16.76
N GLY A 77 15.89 -24.58 -16.06
CA GLY A 77 15.02 -23.44 -16.38
C GLY A 77 15.02 -22.35 -15.31
N ASP A 78 15.70 -22.57 -14.18
CA ASP A 78 15.94 -21.61 -13.10
C ASP A 78 17.17 -22.04 -12.28
N ASN A 79 17.67 -21.16 -11.40
CA ASN A 79 18.71 -21.48 -10.42
C ASN A 79 18.18 -22.38 -9.31
N ILE A 80 18.99 -23.36 -8.90
CA ILE A 80 18.57 -24.39 -7.92
C ILE A 80 19.39 -24.28 -6.63
N ASP A 81 18.81 -23.69 -5.58
CA ASP A 81 19.43 -23.69 -4.24
C ASP A 81 19.07 -24.99 -3.49
N LEU A 82 20.10 -25.74 -3.09
CA LEU A 82 19.97 -27.00 -2.36
C LEU A 82 20.10 -26.84 -0.84
N THR A 83 20.33 -25.62 -0.33
CA THR A 83 20.61 -25.37 1.10
C THR A 83 19.49 -25.88 2.01
N ASP A 84 18.24 -25.48 1.74
CA ASP A 84 17.09 -25.94 2.53
C ASP A 84 16.70 -27.38 2.20
N TYR A 85 16.84 -27.80 0.93
CA TYR A 85 16.56 -29.16 0.48
C TYR A 85 17.45 -30.21 1.18
N LEU A 86 18.72 -29.87 1.45
CA LEU A 86 19.71 -30.71 2.14
C LEU A 86 19.84 -30.38 3.64
N SER A 87 19.05 -29.45 4.18
CA SER A 87 18.96 -29.18 5.62
C SER A 87 18.48 -30.41 6.39
N GLN A 88 18.65 -30.47 7.72
CA GLN A 88 18.23 -31.64 8.52
C GLN A 88 16.71 -31.92 8.49
N THR A 89 15.92 -30.93 8.09
CA THR A 89 14.46 -30.98 7.90
C THR A 89 14.05 -31.03 6.43
N GLY A 90 15.00 -30.96 5.49
CA GLY A 90 14.76 -30.91 4.06
C GLY A 90 14.46 -32.27 3.43
N ALA A 91 13.70 -32.26 2.33
CA ALA A 91 13.26 -33.47 1.64
C ALA A 91 14.42 -34.31 1.02
N GLY A 92 15.60 -33.72 0.82
CA GLY A 92 16.81 -34.37 0.33
C GLY A 92 17.73 -34.94 1.42
N TYR A 93 17.36 -34.86 2.72
CA TYR A 93 18.25 -35.20 3.82
C TYR A 93 18.50 -36.70 4.00
N ASN A 94 19.53 -37.24 3.33
CA ASN A 94 19.95 -38.64 3.49
C ASN A 94 20.78 -38.87 4.77
N GLY A 95 20.19 -38.65 5.95
CA GLY A 95 20.74 -39.06 7.24
C GLY A 95 22.13 -38.53 7.57
N GLY A 96 22.46 -37.31 7.13
CA GLY A 96 23.78 -36.70 7.33
C GLY A 96 24.84 -37.05 6.27
N ASN A 97 24.49 -37.86 5.25
CA ASN A 97 25.28 -38.03 4.03
C ASN A 97 24.97 -36.96 2.97
N TYR A 98 23.84 -36.26 3.11
CA TYR A 98 23.34 -35.21 2.20
C TYR A 98 23.11 -35.72 0.77
N TRP A 99 23.51 -34.97 -0.26
CA TRP A 99 23.29 -35.38 -1.66
C TRP A 99 23.98 -36.73 -1.93
N THR A 100 23.22 -37.63 -2.55
CA THR A 100 23.71 -38.94 -2.96
C THR A 100 24.06 -38.87 -4.45
N PRO A 101 25.36 -38.99 -4.82
CA PRO A 101 25.82 -38.85 -6.20
C PRO A 101 24.99 -39.67 -7.19
N ILE A 102 24.75 -39.12 -8.37
CA ILE A 102 24.10 -39.85 -9.46
C ILE A 102 25.13 -40.84 -10.01
N SER A 103 25.05 -42.10 -9.57
CA SER A 103 26.14 -43.08 -9.65
C SER A 103 26.69 -43.36 -11.04
N TYR A 104 25.87 -43.20 -12.09
CA TYR A 104 26.26 -43.35 -13.49
C TYR A 104 25.34 -42.48 -14.35
N PHE A 105 25.89 -41.66 -15.23
CA PHE A 105 25.13 -40.78 -16.11
C PHE A 105 25.60 -40.86 -17.56
N SER A 106 24.64 -41.02 -18.47
CA SER A 106 24.84 -41.23 -19.92
C SER A 106 24.06 -40.24 -20.79
N GLY A 107 23.33 -39.31 -20.16
CA GLY A 107 22.50 -38.32 -20.83
C GLY A 107 23.22 -37.02 -21.14
N THR A 108 22.45 -35.95 -21.33
CA THR A 108 22.96 -34.57 -21.42
C THR A 108 22.35 -33.72 -20.32
N LEU A 109 23.15 -32.91 -19.62
CA LEU A 109 22.66 -31.86 -18.73
C LEU A 109 23.17 -30.51 -19.20
N ASP A 110 22.24 -29.67 -19.64
CA ASP A 110 22.48 -28.28 -20.06
C ASP A 110 22.04 -27.34 -18.93
N GLY A 111 22.98 -26.68 -18.27
CA GLY A 111 22.67 -25.68 -17.25
C GLY A 111 22.11 -24.39 -17.84
N ASP A 112 22.22 -24.15 -19.15
CA ASP A 112 21.78 -22.93 -19.85
C ASP A 112 22.34 -21.60 -19.32
N GLY A 113 23.28 -21.60 -18.37
CA GLY A 113 23.71 -20.41 -17.63
C GLY A 113 23.12 -20.25 -16.24
N TYR A 114 22.36 -21.24 -15.74
CA TYR A 114 21.89 -21.33 -14.36
C TYR A 114 22.88 -22.09 -13.46
N THR A 115 22.78 -21.85 -12.16
CA THR A 115 23.63 -22.47 -11.14
C THR A 115 22.85 -23.44 -10.24
N ILE A 116 23.58 -24.40 -9.67
CA ILE A 116 23.14 -25.25 -8.56
C ILE A 116 23.98 -24.82 -7.34
N LYS A 117 23.32 -24.29 -6.32
CA LYS A 117 23.95 -23.68 -5.15
C LYS A 117 23.82 -24.59 -3.92
N GLY A 118 24.84 -24.61 -3.05
CA GLY A 118 24.78 -25.31 -1.76
C GLY A 118 24.83 -26.84 -1.85
N LEU A 119 25.41 -27.40 -2.92
CA LEU A 119 25.58 -28.86 -3.06
C LEU A 119 26.45 -29.42 -1.94
N LYS A 120 25.82 -30.12 -0.99
CA LYS A 120 26.49 -30.75 0.15
C LYS A 120 26.56 -32.26 -0.02
N ILE A 121 27.75 -32.86 0.13
CA ILE A 121 27.97 -34.30 0.05
C ILE A 121 28.90 -34.76 1.18
N LYS A 122 28.45 -35.73 1.98
CA LYS A 122 29.26 -36.39 3.03
C LYS A 122 29.22 -37.92 2.91
N ASN A 123 29.31 -38.39 1.66
CA ASN A 123 29.30 -39.81 1.31
C ASN A 123 30.74 -40.31 1.11
N ASN A 124 31.09 -41.48 1.64
CA ASN A 124 32.46 -42.04 1.64
C ASN A 124 32.70 -43.15 0.59
N ASN A 125 31.83 -43.28 -0.41
CA ASN A 125 32.04 -44.15 -1.56
C ASN A 125 33.21 -43.66 -2.45
N ASN A 126 33.65 -44.48 -3.41
CA ASN A 126 34.81 -44.17 -4.25
C ASN A 126 34.57 -43.16 -5.38
N PHE A 127 33.31 -42.79 -5.67
CA PHE A 127 32.93 -41.97 -6.82
C PHE A 127 32.02 -40.84 -6.35
N ILE A 128 32.59 -39.65 -6.13
CA ILE A 128 31.93 -38.54 -5.40
C ILE A 128 31.94 -37.26 -6.22
N GLY A 129 30.74 -36.73 -6.45
CA GLY A 129 30.44 -35.43 -7.05
C GLY A 129 28.94 -35.30 -7.21
N PHE A 130 28.47 -34.29 -7.94
CA PHE A 130 27.06 -34.26 -8.34
C PHE A 130 26.67 -35.55 -9.10
N PHE A 131 27.50 -35.92 -10.08
CA PHE A 131 27.59 -37.25 -10.67
C PHE A 131 28.70 -38.08 -10.00
N GLY A 132 28.49 -39.38 -9.88
CA GLY A 132 29.52 -40.33 -9.46
C GLY A 132 30.49 -40.64 -10.60
N ASP A 133 29.96 -41.01 -11.77
CA ASP A 133 30.72 -41.45 -12.93
C ASP A 133 30.00 -41.06 -14.24
N LEU A 134 30.74 -40.48 -15.19
CA LEU A 134 30.24 -40.10 -16.51
C LEU A 134 30.52 -41.19 -17.56
N ALA A 135 29.50 -41.53 -18.33
CA ALA A 135 29.51 -42.57 -19.34
C ALA A 135 29.87 -42.03 -20.73
N SER A 136 30.32 -42.92 -21.61
CA SER A 136 30.58 -42.61 -23.02
C SER A 136 29.34 -41.99 -23.69
N GLY A 137 29.53 -40.85 -24.35
CA GLY A 137 28.48 -40.06 -25.00
C GLY A 137 27.74 -39.08 -24.08
N SER A 138 28.01 -39.05 -22.77
CA SER A 138 27.41 -38.06 -21.88
C SER A 138 28.02 -36.66 -22.06
N TYR A 139 27.19 -35.63 -21.88
CA TYR A 139 27.60 -34.23 -22.06
C TYR A 139 27.02 -33.35 -20.95
N ILE A 140 27.89 -32.76 -20.12
CA ILE A 140 27.50 -31.74 -19.14
C ILE A 140 27.97 -30.39 -19.67
N LYS A 141 27.09 -29.38 -19.70
CA LYS A 141 27.50 -28.05 -20.18
C LYS A 141 26.75 -26.89 -19.54
N ASN A 142 27.31 -25.69 -19.65
CA ASN A 142 26.67 -24.42 -19.29
C ASN A 142 26.19 -24.35 -17.82
N ILE A 143 26.85 -25.04 -16.89
CA ILE A 143 26.36 -25.21 -15.50
C ILE A 143 27.38 -24.79 -14.43
N GLY A 144 26.91 -23.98 -13.47
CA GLY A 144 27.70 -23.53 -12.32
C GLY A 144 27.33 -24.31 -11.06
N LEU A 145 28.32 -24.82 -10.33
CA LEU A 145 28.14 -25.42 -9.02
C LEU A 145 28.73 -24.50 -7.95
N GLU A 146 27.85 -23.83 -7.19
CA GLU A 146 28.24 -22.74 -6.30
C GLU A 146 28.18 -23.16 -4.83
N ASN A 147 29.18 -22.72 -4.06
CA ASN A 147 29.27 -22.98 -2.62
C ASN A 147 29.08 -24.48 -2.27
N VAL A 148 29.79 -25.35 -3.00
CA VAL A 148 29.76 -26.79 -2.71
C VAL A 148 30.46 -27.10 -1.39
N GLU A 149 29.93 -28.06 -0.63
CA GLU A 149 30.58 -28.61 0.57
C GLU A 149 30.65 -30.12 0.43
N ILE A 150 31.71 -30.59 -0.24
CA ILE A 150 32.00 -32.02 -0.39
C ILE A 150 33.00 -32.39 0.71
N ASN A 151 32.71 -33.42 1.51
CA ASN A 151 33.55 -33.84 2.63
C ASN A 151 33.56 -35.38 2.72
N SER A 152 34.48 -35.99 1.98
CA SER A 152 34.55 -37.43 1.75
C SER A 152 35.93 -38.03 2.03
N SER A 153 35.98 -39.31 2.39
CA SER A 153 37.19 -40.15 2.33
C SER A 153 37.33 -40.93 1.01
N GLY A 154 36.52 -40.62 -0.01
CA GLY A 154 36.42 -41.35 -1.26
C GLY A 154 37.68 -41.31 -2.14
N MET A 155 37.85 -42.32 -2.99
CA MET A 155 38.99 -42.44 -3.91
C MET A 155 39.01 -41.36 -4.99
N PHE A 156 37.89 -41.12 -5.69
CA PHE A 156 37.77 -40.14 -6.76
C PHE A 156 36.70 -39.09 -6.37
N VAL A 157 37.11 -37.84 -6.23
CA VAL A 157 36.26 -36.75 -5.73
C VAL A 157 36.39 -35.49 -6.59
N GLY A 158 35.27 -34.98 -7.09
CA GLY A 158 35.19 -33.69 -7.81
C GLY A 158 33.83 -33.02 -7.64
N GLY A 159 33.70 -31.74 -7.98
CA GLY A 159 32.43 -31.01 -7.88
C GLY A 159 31.35 -31.55 -8.81
N ILE A 160 31.62 -31.54 -10.12
CA ILE A 160 30.67 -32.05 -11.14
C ILE A 160 30.66 -33.57 -11.14
N ALA A 161 31.85 -34.20 -11.19
CA ALA A 161 31.98 -35.64 -11.37
C ALA A 161 33.05 -36.26 -10.46
N GLY A 162 32.72 -37.38 -9.81
CA GLY A 162 33.71 -38.24 -9.18
C GLY A 162 34.71 -38.77 -10.20
N ALA A 163 34.21 -39.32 -11.31
CA ALA A 163 35.04 -39.71 -12.43
C ALA A 163 34.39 -39.48 -13.81
N GLN A 164 35.24 -39.35 -14.82
CA GLN A 164 34.94 -39.28 -16.25
C GLN A 164 35.78 -40.37 -16.95
N ARG A 165 35.29 -41.62 -16.93
CA ARG A 165 36.07 -42.83 -17.33
C ARG A 165 35.82 -43.30 -18.76
N SER A 166 35.36 -42.40 -19.62
CA SER A 166 34.93 -42.67 -20.98
C SER A 166 34.86 -41.37 -21.77
N GLN A 167 34.70 -41.48 -23.09
CA GLN A 167 34.51 -40.35 -24.01
C GLN A 167 33.22 -39.58 -23.70
N SER A 168 33.35 -38.63 -22.79
CA SER A 168 32.33 -37.67 -22.35
C SER A 168 32.98 -36.30 -22.20
N THR A 169 32.15 -35.27 -22.18
CA THR A 169 32.59 -33.88 -22.17
C THR A 169 31.94 -33.11 -21.02
N ILE A 170 32.73 -32.28 -20.36
CA ILE A 170 32.25 -31.16 -19.54
C ILE A 170 32.70 -29.87 -20.23
N SER A 171 31.77 -28.94 -20.50
CA SER A 171 32.11 -27.64 -21.10
C SER A 171 31.35 -26.44 -20.52
N ASN A 172 31.87 -25.22 -20.66
CA ASN A 172 31.20 -23.99 -20.19
C ASN A 172 30.70 -24.11 -18.73
N SER A 173 31.48 -24.74 -17.85
CA SER A 173 31.01 -25.14 -16.51
C SER A 173 32.03 -24.83 -15.42
N TYR A 174 31.56 -24.60 -14.19
CA TYR A 174 32.45 -24.25 -13.08
C TYR A 174 32.03 -24.80 -11.71
N VAL A 175 32.98 -24.84 -10.77
CA VAL A 175 32.75 -25.21 -9.35
C VAL A 175 33.42 -24.20 -8.40
N THR A 176 32.69 -23.73 -7.40
CA THR A 176 33.17 -22.93 -6.25
C THR A 176 32.77 -23.60 -4.92
N GLY A 177 33.57 -23.43 -3.85
CA GLY A 177 33.32 -24.04 -2.54
C GLY A 177 34.52 -24.78 -1.95
N ASP A 178 34.28 -25.87 -1.20
CA ASP A 178 35.29 -26.74 -0.59
C ASP A 178 35.11 -28.20 -1.05
N VAL A 179 36.16 -28.79 -1.64
CA VAL A 179 36.15 -30.15 -2.18
C VAL A 179 37.10 -31.06 -1.41
N LYS A 180 36.48 -31.73 -0.42
CA LYS A 180 36.94 -32.77 0.49
C LYS A 180 37.14 -34.19 -0.06
N GLY A 181 38.37 -34.69 -0.27
CA GLY A 181 38.55 -36.09 -0.73
C GLY A 181 39.72 -36.91 -0.17
N GLY A 182 39.70 -38.20 -0.51
CA GLY A 182 40.69 -39.21 -0.13
C GLY A 182 41.90 -39.22 -1.06
N THR A 183 41.80 -39.96 -2.17
CA THR A 183 42.98 -40.30 -3.00
C THR A 183 43.27 -39.29 -4.12
N TYR A 184 42.30 -39.02 -4.98
CA TYR A 184 42.42 -38.15 -6.15
C TYR A 184 41.28 -37.14 -6.12
N VAL A 185 41.63 -35.86 -5.97
CA VAL A 185 40.66 -34.77 -5.75
C VAL A 185 40.91 -33.64 -6.74
N GLY A 186 39.88 -33.26 -7.48
CA GLY A 186 39.87 -32.07 -8.34
C GLY A 186 38.75 -31.12 -7.95
N GLY A 187 38.86 -29.83 -8.26
CA GLY A 187 37.72 -28.91 -8.10
C GLY A 187 36.53 -29.31 -8.99
N LEU A 188 36.80 -29.72 -10.23
CA LEU A 188 35.80 -30.12 -11.22
C LEU A 188 35.58 -31.65 -11.25
N ILE A 189 36.68 -32.42 -11.36
CA ILE A 189 36.66 -33.89 -11.61
C ILE A 189 37.70 -34.62 -10.74
N GLY A 190 37.32 -35.73 -10.11
CA GLY A 190 38.27 -36.57 -9.34
C GLY A 190 39.25 -37.37 -10.20
N TYR A 191 38.74 -38.12 -11.18
CA TYR A 191 39.56 -38.92 -12.12
C TYR A 191 39.02 -38.87 -13.55
N GLN A 192 39.91 -38.74 -14.54
CA GLN A 192 39.56 -38.60 -15.95
C GLN A 192 40.38 -39.55 -16.85
N ASP A 193 39.69 -40.35 -17.66
CA ASP A 193 40.23 -41.30 -18.63
C ASP A 193 39.44 -41.26 -19.96
N THR A 194 40.11 -40.93 -21.06
CA THR A 194 39.54 -40.68 -22.40
C THR A 194 38.49 -39.55 -22.52
N GLY A 195 38.40 -38.66 -21.53
CA GLY A 195 37.42 -37.57 -21.47
C GLY A 195 37.90 -36.21 -21.97
N ALA A 196 37.00 -35.23 -22.00
CA ALA A 196 37.29 -33.85 -22.36
C ALA A 196 36.75 -32.84 -21.31
N VAL A 197 37.54 -31.81 -21.04
CA VAL A 197 37.14 -30.59 -20.32
C VAL A 197 37.47 -29.38 -21.19
N ILE A 198 36.50 -28.51 -21.45
CA ILE A 198 36.61 -27.43 -22.45
C ILE A 198 36.00 -26.16 -21.86
N ASP A 199 36.66 -25.00 -21.97
CA ASP A 199 36.10 -23.70 -21.57
C ASP A 199 35.44 -23.75 -20.16
N SER A 200 36.17 -24.25 -19.15
CA SER A 200 35.64 -24.58 -17.82
C SER A 200 36.63 -24.25 -16.70
N TYR A 201 36.16 -24.02 -15.46
CA TYR A 201 37.06 -23.61 -14.36
C TYR A 201 36.69 -24.09 -12.96
N SER A 202 37.62 -23.95 -12.02
CA SER A 202 37.29 -24.04 -10.59
C SER A 202 38.08 -23.06 -9.73
N THR A 203 37.36 -22.41 -8.82
CA THR A 203 37.92 -21.61 -7.72
C THR A 203 37.78 -22.32 -6.37
N ALA A 204 37.28 -23.57 -6.37
CA ALA A 204 37.05 -24.32 -5.15
C ALA A 204 38.37 -24.68 -4.44
N LYS A 205 38.34 -24.63 -3.10
CA LYS A 205 39.42 -25.08 -2.24
C LYS A 205 39.48 -26.60 -2.25
N VAL A 206 40.62 -27.17 -2.65
CA VAL A 206 40.80 -28.62 -2.82
C VAL A 206 41.66 -29.18 -1.69
N ASN A 207 41.16 -30.18 -0.97
CA ASN A 207 41.88 -30.86 0.11
C ASN A 207 41.85 -32.39 -0.09
N ALA A 208 43.00 -32.94 -0.48
CA ALA A 208 43.19 -34.38 -0.64
C ALA A 208 43.96 -34.98 0.54
N SER A 209 43.66 -36.23 0.86
CA SER A 209 44.51 -37.04 1.74
C SER A 209 45.74 -37.60 1.00
N SER A 210 45.75 -37.58 -0.34
CA SER A 210 46.90 -37.94 -1.19
C SER A 210 47.17 -36.90 -2.29
N GLN A 211 46.60 -37.03 -3.49
CA GLN A 211 46.85 -36.15 -4.64
C GLN A 211 45.67 -35.20 -4.90
N ALA A 212 45.99 -33.93 -5.11
CA ALA A 212 45.05 -32.87 -5.46
C ALA A 212 45.49 -32.10 -6.71
N GLY A 213 44.52 -31.74 -7.55
CA GLY A 213 44.66 -30.74 -8.61
C GLY A 213 43.54 -29.70 -8.51
N GLY A 214 43.78 -28.48 -9.01
CA GLY A 214 42.78 -27.41 -8.89
C GLY A 214 41.53 -27.67 -9.73
N LEU A 215 41.68 -28.29 -10.91
CA LEU A 215 40.58 -28.67 -11.80
C LEU A 215 40.34 -30.19 -11.79
N ILE A 216 41.40 -30.99 -11.96
CA ILE A 216 41.32 -32.46 -12.12
C ILE A 216 42.28 -33.17 -11.14
N GLY A 217 41.82 -34.19 -10.42
CA GLY A 217 42.65 -34.93 -9.46
C GLY A 217 43.74 -35.79 -10.13
N LEU A 218 43.34 -36.74 -10.97
CA LEU A 218 44.24 -37.59 -11.77
C LEU A 218 43.68 -37.73 -13.20
N GLU A 219 44.57 -37.68 -14.19
CA GLU A 219 44.21 -37.72 -15.60
C GLU A 219 45.03 -38.75 -16.42
N TYR A 220 44.40 -39.38 -17.41
CA TYR A 220 44.99 -40.37 -18.32
C TYR A 220 44.33 -40.24 -19.72
N ARG A 221 45.11 -40.26 -20.82
CA ARG A 221 44.61 -40.28 -22.21
C ARG A 221 43.52 -39.25 -22.57
N SER A 222 43.49 -38.11 -21.89
CA SER A 222 42.35 -37.18 -21.95
C SER A 222 42.77 -35.80 -22.45
N SER A 223 41.83 -34.87 -22.50
CA SER A 223 42.09 -33.49 -22.94
C SER A 223 41.47 -32.44 -22.03
N SER A 224 42.23 -31.36 -21.81
CA SER A 224 41.73 -30.13 -21.19
C SER A 224 42.07 -28.93 -22.08
N LYS A 225 41.08 -28.13 -22.47
CA LYS A 225 41.25 -26.94 -23.32
C LYS A 225 40.64 -25.70 -22.69
N ASN A 226 41.26 -24.53 -22.87
CA ASN A 226 40.74 -23.21 -22.46
C ASN A 226 40.19 -23.19 -21.02
N SER A 227 40.89 -23.81 -20.07
CA SER A 227 40.34 -24.14 -18.76
C SER A 227 41.31 -23.76 -17.65
N TYR A 228 40.80 -23.31 -16.49
CA TYR A 228 41.67 -22.81 -15.42
C TYR A 228 41.31 -23.22 -13.99
N ALA A 229 42.30 -23.12 -13.10
CA ALA A 229 42.11 -23.25 -11.66
C ALA A 229 42.65 -22.04 -10.90
N ALA A 230 41.85 -21.49 -9.97
CA ALA A 230 42.26 -20.42 -9.05
C ALA A 230 41.75 -20.70 -7.61
N GLY A 231 41.70 -21.98 -7.24
CA GLY A 231 41.42 -22.45 -5.88
C GLY A 231 42.70 -22.80 -5.12
N SER A 232 42.65 -22.77 -3.78
CA SER A 232 43.77 -23.19 -2.93
C SER A 232 43.84 -24.72 -2.82
N ILE A 233 45.06 -25.28 -2.89
CA ILE A 233 45.29 -26.72 -3.02
C ILE A 233 46.10 -27.24 -1.82
N THR A 234 45.65 -28.37 -1.26
CA THR A 234 46.36 -29.08 -0.18
C THR A 234 46.32 -30.59 -0.40
N GLY A 235 47.47 -31.26 -0.26
CA GLY A 235 47.63 -32.70 -0.45
C GLY A 235 48.88 -33.25 0.22
N SER A 236 48.93 -34.56 0.44
CA SER A 236 50.04 -35.26 1.14
C SER A 236 51.09 -35.83 0.18
N TYR A 237 50.75 -35.96 -1.10
CA TYR A 237 51.61 -36.43 -2.20
C TYR A 237 51.68 -35.35 -3.29
N PRO A 238 52.62 -35.45 -4.26
CA PRO A 238 52.81 -34.41 -5.27
C PRO A 238 51.51 -33.98 -5.96
N THR A 239 51.13 -32.73 -5.68
CA THR A 239 49.98 -32.01 -6.21
C THR A 239 50.32 -31.38 -7.58
N GLY A 240 49.40 -30.63 -8.15
CA GLY A 240 49.65 -29.77 -9.31
C GLY A 240 48.55 -28.71 -9.44
N GLY A 241 48.86 -27.59 -10.10
CA GLY A 241 47.96 -26.43 -10.07
C GLY A 241 46.64 -26.64 -10.81
N LEU A 242 46.69 -27.13 -12.05
CA LEU A 242 45.47 -27.51 -12.79
C LEU A 242 45.12 -28.99 -12.55
N VAL A 243 46.12 -29.87 -12.71
CA VAL A 243 45.95 -31.33 -12.60
C VAL A 243 46.90 -31.92 -11.56
N GLY A 244 46.41 -32.79 -10.68
CA GLY A 244 47.23 -33.38 -9.61
C GLY A 244 48.24 -34.41 -10.11
N GLY A 245 47.78 -35.37 -10.91
CA GLY A 245 48.62 -36.40 -11.55
C GLY A 245 48.29 -36.60 -13.02
N THR A 246 49.30 -36.96 -13.81
CA THR A 246 49.18 -37.34 -15.23
C THR A 246 50.13 -38.49 -15.55
N TYR A 247 49.84 -39.27 -16.60
CA TYR A 247 50.67 -40.38 -17.07
C TYR A 247 51.60 -39.95 -18.20
N SER A 248 52.81 -40.52 -18.27
CA SER A 248 53.77 -40.28 -19.34
C SER A 248 53.84 -41.46 -20.32
N GLY A 249 54.10 -41.16 -21.60
CA GLY A 249 54.19 -42.14 -22.69
C GLY A 249 53.29 -41.78 -23.87
N ALA A 250 52.94 -42.78 -24.70
CA ALA A 250 52.03 -42.60 -25.83
C ALA A 250 50.57 -42.33 -25.42
N ASP A 251 50.24 -42.59 -24.15
CA ASP A 251 48.93 -42.40 -23.52
C ASP A 251 48.83 -41.09 -22.71
N ALA A 252 49.78 -40.16 -22.88
CA ALA A 252 49.78 -38.89 -22.16
C ALA A 252 48.58 -38.01 -22.53
N SER A 253 48.01 -37.31 -21.55
CA SER A 253 46.93 -36.33 -21.77
C SER A 253 47.42 -35.06 -22.48
N VAL A 254 46.48 -34.29 -23.03
CA VAL A 254 46.76 -33.08 -23.81
C VAL A 254 46.13 -31.85 -23.15
N HIS A 255 46.99 -30.88 -22.80
CA HIS A 255 46.60 -29.59 -22.23
C HIS A 255 46.80 -28.48 -23.26
N VAL A 256 45.76 -27.66 -23.52
CA VAL A 256 45.78 -26.60 -24.54
C VAL A 256 45.22 -25.30 -23.96
N ASP A 257 46.03 -24.24 -23.90
CA ASP A 257 45.63 -22.93 -23.36
C ASP A 257 44.98 -23.04 -21.95
N THR A 258 45.55 -23.87 -21.07
CA THR A 258 45.03 -24.13 -19.72
C THR A 258 45.96 -23.65 -18.63
N TYR A 259 45.44 -22.85 -17.69
CA TYR A 259 46.24 -22.07 -16.75
C TYR A 259 45.87 -22.37 -15.30
N TYR A 260 46.76 -22.02 -14.36
CA TYR A 260 46.37 -21.95 -12.97
C TYR A 260 47.08 -20.84 -12.23
N ASP A 261 46.44 -20.35 -11.17
CA ASP A 261 47.02 -19.36 -10.26
C ASP A 261 48.04 -20.02 -9.32
N ARG A 262 49.33 -19.74 -9.52
CA ARG A 262 50.44 -20.30 -8.72
C ARG A 262 50.51 -19.74 -7.30
N GLU A 263 49.97 -18.55 -7.08
CA GLU A 263 50.01 -17.85 -5.79
C GLU A 263 48.85 -18.29 -4.89
N VAL A 264 47.65 -18.50 -5.45
CA VAL A 264 46.48 -19.03 -4.73
C VAL A 264 46.58 -20.55 -4.53
N SER A 265 47.06 -21.32 -5.52
CA SER A 265 47.22 -22.78 -5.40
C SER A 265 48.45 -23.20 -4.59
N GLY A 266 49.44 -22.31 -4.45
CA GLY A 266 50.75 -22.59 -3.86
C GLY A 266 51.65 -23.53 -4.70
N GLN A 267 51.27 -23.85 -5.93
CA GLN A 267 52.02 -24.75 -6.83
C GLN A 267 52.85 -23.93 -7.81
N TRP A 268 54.15 -24.19 -7.95
CA TRP A 268 55.08 -23.34 -8.72
C TRP A 268 55.75 -24.06 -9.90
N ASP A 269 55.51 -25.36 -10.08
CA ASP A 269 56.16 -26.20 -11.08
C ASP A 269 55.37 -26.29 -12.39
N ASN A 270 55.95 -25.83 -13.49
CA ASN A 270 55.46 -26.15 -14.84
C ASN A 270 55.85 -27.58 -15.21
N SER A 271 55.28 -28.57 -14.53
CA SER A 271 55.53 -30.01 -14.73
C SER A 271 54.71 -30.63 -15.88
N GLY A 272 54.15 -29.79 -16.76
CA GLY A 272 53.26 -30.23 -17.84
C GLY A 272 51.84 -30.55 -17.38
N LYS A 273 51.41 -30.05 -16.21
CA LYS A 273 50.08 -30.25 -15.61
C LYS A 273 49.24 -28.95 -15.63
N GLY A 274 49.15 -28.31 -16.80
CA GLY A 274 48.72 -26.92 -16.97
C GLY A 274 49.85 -25.91 -16.74
N GLU A 275 49.64 -24.65 -17.14
CA GLU A 275 50.69 -23.60 -17.11
C GLU A 275 50.50 -22.62 -15.92
N PRO A 276 51.53 -22.41 -15.06
CA PRO A 276 51.45 -21.49 -13.91
C PRO A 276 51.49 -20.00 -14.29
N LYS A 277 50.46 -19.26 -13.85
CA LYS A 277 50.35 -17.79 -13.96
C LYS A 277 50.25 -17.16 -12.56
N SER A 278 50.68 -15.91 -12.39
CA SER A 278 50.42 -15.13 -11.16
C SER A 278 48.95 -14.73 -11.05
N THR A 279 48.55 -14.25 -9.88
CA THR A 279 47.26 -13.57 -9.66
C THR A 279 47.07 -12.40 -10.63
N ALA A 280 48.14 -11.68 -10.99
CA ALA A 280 48.08 -10.58 -11.94
C ALA A 280 47.91 -11.05 -13.39
N GLU A 281 48.70 -12.05 -13.82
CA GLU A 281 48.57 -12.66 -15.16
C GLU A 281 47.19 -13.31 -15.34
N MET A 282 46.71 -14.05 -14.32
CA MET A 282 45.37 -14.68 -14.31
C MET A 282 44.22 -13.67 -14.37
N LYS A 283 44.49 -12.38 -14.19
CA LYS A 283 43.50 -11.29 -14.16
C LYS A 283 43.70 -10.23 -15.25
N SER A 284 44.58 -10.51 -16.21
CA SER A 284 44.79 -9.67 -17.38
C SER A 284 44.26 -10.33 -18.64
N ARG A 285 43.43 -9.61 -19.40
CA ARG A 285 42.86 -10.06 -20.68
C ARG A 285 43.94 -10.45 -21.69
N SER A 286 45.14 -9.86 -21.58
CA SER A 286 46.30 -10.16 -22.43
C SER A 286 46.80 -11.61 -22.32
N THR A 287 46.55 -12.29 -21.20
CA THR A 287 46.94 -13.69 -20.97
C THR A 287 46.10 -14.69 -21.77
N PHE A 288 44.87 -14.33 -22.14
CA PHE A 288 43.83 -15.24 -22.63
C PHE A 288 43.42 -14.96 -24.10
N LEU A 289 44.29 -14.31 -24.88
CA LEU A 289 43.99 -13.90 -26.26
C LEU A 289 43.81 -15.08 -27.25
N THR A 290 44.08 -16.32 -26.83
CA THR A 290 43.80 -17.56 -27.58
C THR A 290 42.44 -18.17 -27.29
N TRP A 291 41.71 -17.67 -26.27
CA TRP A 291 40.38 -18.15 -25.90
C TRP A 291 39.28 -17.51 -26.75
N ASP A 292 38.10 -18.13 -26.79
CA ASP A 292 36.94 -17.54 -27.45
C ASP A 292 36.33 -16.42 -26.57
N LEU A 293 36.84 -15.22 -26.75
CA LEU A 293 36.34 -13.99 -26.11
C LEU A 293 35.08 -13.41 -26.78
N ALA A 294 34.50 -14.11 -27.76
CA ALA A 294 33.32 -13.69 -28.53
C ALA A 294 32.05 -14.50 -28.21
N SER A 295 32.17 -15.75 -27.74
CA SER A 295 31.01 -16.55 -27.31
C SER A 295 31.18 -17.38 -26.03
N ALA A 296 32.41 -17.63 -25.56
CA ALA A 296 32.65 -18.46 -24.37
C ALA A 296 33.04 -17.64 -23.14
N TRP A 297 34.00 -16.72 -23.26
CA TRP A 297 34.65 -16.04 -22.13
C TRP A 297 34.47 -14.52 -22.11
N PHE A 298 34.13 -13.99 -20.95
CA PHE A 298 34.20 -12.58 -20.60
C PHE A 298 35.42 -12.35 -19.71
N ILE A 299 36.14 -11.26 -19.95
CA ILE A 299 37.32 -10.91 -19.14
C ILE A 299 37.34 -9.39 -18.96
N LYS A 300 37.07 -8.97 -17.72
CA LYS A 300 37.19 -7.61 -17.19
C LYS A 300 38.56 -7.51 -16.50
N GLU A 301 39.33 -6.49 -16.83
CA GLU A 301 40.70 -6.36 -16.30
C GLU A 301 40.68 -6.29 -14.75
N GLY A 302 41.65 -6.93 -14.10
CA GLY A 302 41.69 -7.06 -12.63
C GLY A 302 40.77 -8.14 -12.05
N HIS A 303 40.00 -8.84 -12.88
CA HIS A 303 39.11 -9.94 -12.51
C HIS A 303 39.53 -11.22 -13.24
N TYR A 304 39.19 -12.39 -12.69
CA TYR A 304 39.43 -13.66 -13.40
C TYR A 304 38.49 -13.78 -14.62
N PRO A 305 38.82 -14.61 -15.62
CA PRO A 305 37.88 -14.93 -16.69
C PRO A 305 36.60 -15.55 -16.17
N GLU A 306 35.46 -15.12 -16.70
CA GLU A 306 34.12 -15.61 -16.38
C GLU A 306 33.41 -16.09 -17.64
N LEU A 307 32.49 -17.03 -17.53
CA LEU A 307 31.85 -17.66 -18.69
C LEU A 307 30.62 -16.86 -19.12
N GLN A 308 30.57 -16.46 -20.41
CA GLN A 308 29.55 -15.56 -20.94
C GLN A 308 28.12 -16.07 -20.73
N VAL A 309 27.92 -17.39 -20.76
CA VAL A 309 26.59 -18.02 -20.64
C VAL A 309 25.88 -17.75 -19.31
N PHE A 310 26.61 -17.37 -18.24
CA PHE A 310 26.03 -17.04 -16.92
C PHE A 310 25.71 -15.55 -16.74
N LEU A 311 26.20 -14.71 -17.65
CA LEU A 311 25.97 -13.28 -17.66
C LEU A 311 24.59 -12.98 -18.27
N ALA A 312 24.02 -11.84 -17.91
CA ALA A 312 22.84 -11.30 -18.56
C ALA A 312 23.12 -9.89 -19.10
N GLU A 313 22.43 -9.55 -20.19
CA GLU A 313 22.43 -8.20 -20.76
C GLU A 313 21.86 -7.20 -19.74
N THR A 314 22.55 -6.07 -19.60
CA THR A 314 22.17 -4.94 -18.74
C THR A 314 20.68 -4.60 -18.91
N PRO A 315 19.91 -4.41 -17.82
CA PRO A 315 18.50 -4.08 -17.93
C PRO A 315 18.25 -2.81 -18.75
N THR A 316 17.03 -2.71 -19.27
CA THR A 316 16.48 -1.49 -19.88
C THR A 316 15.13 -1.19 -19.24
N ALA A 317 14.82 0.10 -19.10
CA ALA A 317 13.45 0.54 -18.85
C ALA A 317 12.72 0.74 -20.20
N ASP A 318 11.40 0.67 -20.17
CA ASP A 318 10.53 1.06 -21.30
C ASP A 318 10.40 2.58 -21.44
N VAL A 319 10.54 3.32 -20.33
CA VAL A 319 10.60 4.79 -20.27
C VAL A 319 12.05 5.21 -20.02
N GLU A 320 12.59 6.12 -20.84
CA GLU A 320 13.92 6.73 -20.63
C GLU A 320 13.88 7.72 -19.44
N GLY A 321 14.96 7.78 -18.65
CA GLY A 321 15.04 8.64 -17.46
C GLY A 321 14.78 10.12 -17.75
N GLY A 322 13.77 10.68 -17.08
CA GLY A 322 13.36 12.07 -17.27
C GLY A 322 12.06 12.43 -16.54
N PRO A 323 11.35 13.49 -16.99
CA PRO A 323 10.05 13.87 -16.45
C PRO A 323 8.98 12.83 -16.81
N VAL A 324 8.36 12.21 -15.80
CA VAL A 324 7.28 11.23 -15.95
C VAL A 324 6.04 11.66 -15.18
N ALA A 325 4.86 11.31 -15.67
CA ALA A 325 3.63 11.61 -14.95
C ALA A 325 3.59 10.83 -13.62
N TRP A 326 2.97 11.42 -12.60
CA TRP A 326 2.77 10.74 -11.33
C TRP A 326 1.96 9.45 -11.55
N LYS A 327 2.37 8.37 -10.88
CA LYS A 327 1.87 7.01 -11.07
C LYS A 327 2.13 6.39 -12.47
N SER A 328 3.02 6.95 -13.30
CA SER A 328 3.54 6.22 -14.46
C SER A 328 4.12 4.87 -14.04
N GLU A 329 3.74 3.82 -14.75
CA GLU A 329 4.35 2.50 -14.63
C GLU A 329 5.61 2.44 -15.49
N ILE A 330 6.72 2.01 -14.90
CA ILE A 330 8.02 1.81 -15.56
C ILE A 330 8.33 0.31 -15.56
N ALA A 331 8.30 -0.32 -16.73
CA ALA A 331 8.61 -1.73 -16.89
C ALA A 331 10.10 -1.95 -17.18
N LEU A 332 10.71 -2.89 -16.44
CA LEU A 332 12.10 -3.31 -16.66
C LEU A 332 12.18 -4.57 -17.52
N SER A 333 13.14 -4.64 -18.42
CA SER A 333 13.40 -5.81 -19.27
C SER A 333 14.90 -6.06 -19.48
N SER A 334 15.26 -7.25 -19.98
CA SER A 334 16.60 -7.61 -20.43
C SER A 334 16.46 -8.49 -21.67
N GLY A 335 17.34 -8.34 -22.67
CA GLY A 335 17.33 -9.21 -23.85
C GLY A 335 17.80 -10.65 -23.56
N THR A 336 18.37 -10.90 -22.38
CA THR A 336 18.67 -12.27 -21.92
C THR A 336 17.41 -12.97 -21.46
N THR A 337 16.90 -13.87 -22.31
CA THR A 337 15.76 -14.75 -22.02
C THR A 337 15.88 -15.41 -20.64
N ASN A 338 14.84 -15.23 -19.82
CA ASN A 338 14.71 -15.78 -18.47
C ASN A 338 15.80 -15.34 -17.46
N ALA A 339 16.45 -14.19 -17.68
CA ALA A 339 17.22 -13.52 -16.63
C ALA A 339 16.31 -12.98 -15.52
N SER A 340 16.77 -13.00 -14.27
CA SER A 340 16.10 -12.32 -13.15
C SER A 340 16.66 -10.90 -13.02
N ILE A 341 15.77 -9.91 -12.91
CA ILE A 341 16.14 -8.50 -12.69
C ILE A 341 15.99 -8.17 -11.20
N TYR A 342 16.98 -7.48 -10.64
CA TYR A 342 17.00 -6.98 -9.27
C TYR A 342 17.27 -5.47 -9.27
N TYR A 343 16.54 -4.71 -8.46
CA TYR A 343 16.57 -3.25 -8.52
C TYR A 343 16.45 -2.54 -7.16
N THR A 344 16.81 -1.27 -7.17
CA THR A 344 16.57 -0.25 -6.14
C THR A 344 15.85 0.95 -6.79
N THR A 345 15.23 1.83 -5.99
CA THR A 345 14.56 3.06 -6.46
C THR A 345 15.14 4.35 -5.87
N ASN A 346 16.09 4.22 -4.94
CA ASN A 346 16.72 5.32 -4.22
C ASN A 346 18.15 5.65 -4.71
N GLY A 347 18.59 5.04 -5.82
CA GLY A 347 19.93 5.20 -6.38
C GLY A 347 21.05 4.38 -5.71
N ASP A 348 20.75 3.54 -4.72
CA ASP A 348 21.73 2.58 -4.15
C ASP A 348 22.10 1.51 -5.19
N GLU A 349 23.32 0.97 -5.12
CA GLU A 349 23.76 -0.12 -6.00
C GLU A 349 22.96 -1.41 -5.74
N PRO A 350 22.32 -2.00 -6.76
CA PRO A 350 21.50 -3.20 -6.60
C PRO A 350 22.36 -4.46 -6.44
N THR A 351 21.80 -5.45 -5.74
CA THR A 351 22.44 -6.74 -5.47
C THR A 351 21.42 -7.87 -5.60
N LEU A 352 21.87 -9.12 -5.52
CA LEU A 352 20.99 -10.31 -5.44
C LEU A 352 20.03 -10.30 -4.21
N ASN A 353 20.28 -9.42 -3.23
CA ASN A 353 19.42 -9.24 -2.05
C ASN A 353 18.46 -8.03 -2.19
N SER A 354 18.56 -7.25 -3.27
CA SER A 354 17.67 -6.12 -3.56
C SER A 354 16.30 -6.62 -4.05
N THR A 355 15.36 -5.71 -4.30
CA THR A 355 14.00 -6.08 -4.74
C THR A 355 14.07 -6.79 -6.08
N ARG A 356 13.56 -8.03 -6.17
CA ARG A 356 13.43 -8.73 -7.46
C ARG A 356 12.25 -8.15 -8.24
N TYR A 357 12.50 -7.73 -9.47
CA TYR A 357 11.48 -7.21 -10.37
C TYR A 357 10.51 -8.33 -10.78
N ILE A 358 9.21 -8.08 -10.59
CA ILE A 358 8.11 -9.02 -10.89
C ILE A 358 6.87 -8.33 -11.52
N SER A 359 6.85 -7.00 -11.54
CA SER A 359 5.79 -6.13 -12.06
C SER A 359 6.37 -4.73 -12.28
N PRO A 360 5.77 -3.87 -13.13
CA PRO A 360 6.20 -2.48 -13.31
C PRO A 360 6.33 -1.70 -12.00
N ILE A 361 7.21 -0.71 -12.02
CA ILE A 361 7.54 0.17 -10.89
C ILE A 361 6.73 1.45 -11.03
N VAL A 362 5.93 1.80 -10.02
CA VAL A 362 5.02 2.95 -10.06
C VAL A 362 5.74 4.22 -9.58
N ALA A 363 5.87 5.23 -10.43
CA ALA A 363 6.53 6.50 -10.13
C ALA A 363 5.68 7.42 -9.23
N THR A 364 5.72 7.20 -7.91
CA THR A 364 4.93 7.99 -6.94
C THR A 364 5.63 9.24 -6.41
N GLU A 365 6.96 9.32 -6.55
CA GLU A 365 7.84 10.42 -6.11
C GLU A 365 9.13 10.41 -6.95
N ASP A 366 9.92 11.49 -6.90
CA ASP A 366 11.23 11.57 -7.57
C ASP A 366 12.13 10.40 -7.14
N MET A 367 12.62 9.62 -8.10
CA MET A 367 13.31 8.36 -7.84
C MET A 367 14.46 8.11 -8.82
N THR A 368 15.39 7.24 -8.44
CA THR A 368 16.45 6.75 -9.33
C THR A 368 16.46 5.23 -9.27
N ILE A 369 15.95 4.63 -10.35
CA ILE A 369 15.95 3.18 -10.52
C ILE A 369 17.36 2.76 -10.89
N LYS A 370 17.96 1.87 -10.10
CA LYS A 370 19.13 1.11 -10.54
C LYS A 370 18.79 -0.36 -10.62
N ALA A 371 19.20 -1.02 -11.70
CA ALA A 371 18.86 -2.42 -11.95
C ALA A 371 20.02 -3.24 -12.53
N ILE A 372 20.09 -4.50 -12.12
CA ILE A 372 20.95 -5.55 -12.69
C ILE A 372 20.09 -6.71 -13.18
N ALA A 373 20.52 -7.35 -14.27
CA ALA A 373 20.03 -8.64 -14.70
C ALA A 373 21.06 -9.72 -14.37
N VAL A 374 20.61 -10.90 -13.97
CA VAL A 374 21.47 -12.06 -13.72
C VAL A 374 20.83 -13.33 -14.28
N LYS A 375 21.68 -14.27 -14.75
CA LYS A 375 21.27 -15.65 -15.02
C LYS A 375 21.80 -16.61 -13.95
N GLY A 376 23.05 -16.44 -13.52
CA GLY A 376 23.60 -16.99 -12.28
C GLY A 376 23.69 -15.94 -11.16
N THR A 377 24.89 -15.78 -10.59
CA THR A 377 25.19 -14.76 -9.56
C THR A 377 25.86 -13.49 -10.10
N THR A 378 26.37 -13.51 -11.33
CA THR A 378 27.11 -12.41 -11.97
C THR A 378 26.23 -11.56 -12.88
N TYR A 379 26.47 -10.24 -12.87
CA TYR A 379 25.89 -9.25 -13.80
C TYR A 379 27.01 -8.48 -14.52
N ASN A 380 26.72 -7.95 -15.72
CA ASN A 380 27.68 -7.16 -16.49
C ASN A 380 27.85 -5.75 -15.93
N GLU A 381 26.76 -4.98 -15.97
CA GLU A 381 26.70 -3.55 -15.64
C GLU A 381 25.36 -3.23 -14.94
N VAL A 382 25.28 -2.04 -14.35
CA VAL A 382 24.10 -1.54 -13.62
C VAL A 382 23.41 -0.50 -14.49
N MET A 383 22.18 -0.78 -14.93
CA MET A 383 21.32 0.26 -15.52
C MET A 383 20.97 1.28 -14.43
N THR A 384 21.00 2.57 -14.77
CA THR A 384 20.67 3.69 -13.88
C THR A 384 19.79 4.68 -14.62
N GLU A 385 18.55 4.84 -14.19
CA GLU A 385 17.57 5.78 -14.76
C GLU A 385 17.00 6.67 -13.66
N SER A 386 17.05 7.98 -13.83
CA SER A 386 16.52 8.97 -12.87
C SER A 386 15.25 9.62 -13.39
N TYR A 387 14.23 9.66 -12.54
CA TYR A 387 12.87 10.11 -12.88
C TYR A 387 12.45 11.28 -12.00
N THR A 388 11.94 12.33 -12.64
CA THR A 388 11.28 13.46 -11.97
C THR A 388 9.78 13.35 -12.15
N VAL A 389 9.03 13.34 -11.05
CA VAL A 389 7.59 13.12 -11.05
C VAL A 389 6.85 14.43 -11.23
N ILE A 390 6.18 14.57 -12.38
CA ILE A 390 5.36 15.73 -12.76
C ILE A 390 3.87 15.38 -12.73
N GLY A 391 2.99 16.39 -12.69
CA GLY A 391 1.54 16.16 -12.64
C GLY A 391 1.02 15.61 -11.31
N LYS A 392 1.81 15.59 -10.23
CA LYS A 392 1.31 15.25 -8.89
C LYS A 392 0.35 16.35 -8.39
N ALA A 393 -0.94 16.10 -8.52
CA ALA A 393 -1.98 16.93 -7.92
C ALA A 393 -2.16 16.59 -6.42
N GLU A 394 -1.99 17.60 -5.57
CA GLU A 394 -2.30 17.54 -4.13
C GLU A 394 -3.77 17.16 -3.86
N ALA A 395 -4.03 16.61 -2.68
CA ALA A 395 -5.38 16.23 -2.28
C ALA A 395 -6.31 17.47 -2.17
N PRO A 396 -7.63 17.31 -2.45
CA PRO A 396 -8.61 18.31 -2.05
C PRO A 396 -8.49 18.65 -0.56
N THR A 397 -8.67 19.93 -0.21
CA THR A 397 -8.63 20.41 1.18
C THR A 397 -9.92 21.09 1.61
N THR A 398 -10.83 21.32 0.66
CA THR A 398 -12.13 21.97 0.84
C THR A 398 -13.24 21.01 1.27
N GLY A 399 -13.06 19.70 1.05
CA GLY A 399 -14.03 18.68 1.44
C GLY A 399 -14.28 18.67 2.94
N SER A 400 -15.55 18.71 3.32
CA SER A 400 -16.01 18.72 4.71
C SER A 400 -17.34 17.98 4.84
N LEU A 401 -17.66 17.47 6.03
CA LEU A 401 -18.87 16.68 6.26
C LEU A 401 -19.82 17.40 7.22
N LEU A 402 -21.10 17.50 6.84
CA LEU A 402 -22.21 17.94 7.68
C LEU A 402 -23.28 16.84 7.72
N PRO A 403 -24.22 16.85 8.70
CA PRO A 403 -25.44 16.04 8.61
C PRO A 403 -26.16 16.25 7.28
N GLY A 404 -26.62 15.17 6.65
CA GLY A 404 -27.42 15.25 5.42
C GLY A 404 -28.84 15.79 5.65
N THR A 405 -29.64 15.85 4.58
CA THR A 405 -31.09 16.15 4.70
C THR A 405 -31.93 14.91 5.04
N ASP A 406 -31.53 13.71 4.59
CA ASP A 406 -32.18 12.44 4.92
C ASP A 406 -31.54 11.74 6.13
N PHE A 407 -32.35 10.97 6.88
CA PHE A 407 -31.88 10.21 8.03
C PHE A 407 -30.78 9.20 7.69
N ASP A 408 -29.82 9.06 8.60
CA ASP A 408 -28.69 8.12 8.50
C ASP A 408 -27.77 8.42 7.29
N THR A 409 -27.71 9.69 6.88
CA THR A 409 -26.85 10.22 5.81
C THR A 409 -25.97 11.40 6.23
N THR A 410 -24.96 11.71 5.40
CA THR A 410 -24.08 12.88 5.49
C THR A 410 -24.09 13.68 4.19
N GLN A 411 -23.78 14.98 4.29
CA GLN A 411 -23.58 15.90 3.18
C GLN A 411 -22.08 16.21 3.05
N LEU A 412 -21.49 15.86 1.91
CA LEU A 412 -20.13 16.22 1.53
C LEU A 412 -20.14 17.63 0.91
N ASN A 413 -19.57 18.60 1.61
CA ASN A 413 -19.49 20.00 1.19
C ASN A 413 -18.09 20.38 0.71
N GLY A 414 -18.00 21.40 -0.16
CA GLY A 414 -16.72 21.94 -0.64
C GLY A 414 -16.09 21.10 -1.74
N VAL A 415 -16.92 20.47 -2.58
CA VAL A 415 -16.52 19.74 -3.78
C VAL A 415 -16.85 20.53 -5.05
N THR A 416 -16.45 20.01 -6.19
CA THR A 416 -16.69 20.58 -7.53
C THR A 416 -16.82 19.46 -8.56
N ASP A 417 -17.36 19.76 -9.74
CA ASP A 417 -17.53 18.83 -10.88
C ASP A 417 -16.25 18.12 -11.35
N VAL A 418 -15.07 18.72 -11.16
CA VAL A 418 -13.77 18.06 -11.40
C VAL A 418 -13.37 17.04 -10.33
N MET A 419 -14.21 16.77 -9.33
CA MET A 419 -13.96 15.82 -8.24
C MET A 419 -14.88 14.61 -8.26
N GLU A 420 -14.40 13.52 -7.67
CA GLU A 420 -15.18 12.32 -7.40
C GLU A 420 -14.98 11.83 -5.96
N TYR A 421 -16.00 11.16 -5.42
CA TYR A 421 -16.02 10.68 -4.04
C TYR A 421 -16.46 9.21 -3.94
N LYS A 422 -15.98 8.50 -2.92
CA LYS A 422 -16.44 7.16 -2.55
C LYS A 422 -16.63 7.02 -1.05
N VAL A 423 -17.52 6.11 -0.65
CA VAL A 423 -17.63 5.63 0.73
C VAL A 423 -16.78 4.36 0.88
N ASN A 424 -15.87 4.35 1.85
CA ASN A 424 -14.99 3.22 2.19
C ASN A 424 -14.26 2.63 0.96
N ASN A 425 -14.40 1.31 0.75
CA ASN A 425 -13.81 0.56 -0.35
C ASN A 425 -14.74 0.46 -1.58
N GLY A 426 -15.77 1.32 -1.67
CA GLY A 426 -16.65 1.40 -2.84
C GLY A 426 -15.97 2.00 -4.07
N ASN A 427 -16.73 2.08 -5.16
CA ASN A 427 -16.33 2.81 -6.37
C ASN A 427 -16.45 4.32 -6.15
N TYR A 428 -15.64 5.09 -6.89
CA TYR A 428 -15.81 6.54 -6.98
C TYR A 428 -17.05 6.90 -7.81
N ASN A 429 -17.67 8.02 -7.44
CA ASN A 429 -18.84 8.62 -8.04
C ASN A 429 -18.48 10.07 -8.36
N ALA A 430 -18.66 10.49 -9.61
CA ALA A 430 -18.41 11.88 -10.00
C ALA A 430 -19.39 12.82 -9.30
N VAL A 431 -18.92 14.01 -8.94
CA VAL A 431 -19.76 15.14 -8.54
C VAL A 431 -20.40 15.74 -9.79
N SER A 432 -21.65 16.22 -9.71
CA SER A 432 -22.33 16.76 -10.90
C SER A 432 -21.73 18.11 -11.34
N THR A 433 -21.95 18.48 -12.60
CA THR A 433 -21.65 19.82 -13.11
C THR A 433 -22.32 20.90 -12.25
N ASP A 434 -21.55 21.92 -11.87
CA ASP A 434 -21.96 23.03 -10.98
C ASP A 434 -22.29 22.67 -9.51
N ASP A 435 -22.23 21.39 -9.09
CA ASP A 435 -22.45 21.02 -7.68
C ASP A 435 -21.29 21.47 -6.78
N THR A 436 -21.61 22.12 -5.66
CA THR A 436 -20.64 22.49 -4.60
C THR A 436 -20.70 21.59 -3.37
N SER A 437 -21.69 20.71 -3.33
CA SER A 437 -21.93 19.72 -2.30
C SER A 437 -22.69 18.52 -2.86
N VAL A 438 -22.49 17.34 -2.27
CA VAL A 438 -23.30 16.14 -2.53
C VAL A 438 -23.98 15.75 -1.22
N ASP A 439 -25.31 15.72 -1.23
CA ASP A 439 -26.15 15.41 -0.07
C ASP A 439 -26.64 13.96 -0.08
N ASN A 440 -27.16 13.52 1.07
CA ASN A 440 -27.82 12.23 1.29
C ASN A 440 -26.95 11.00 0.97
N ILE A 441 -25.64 11.12 1.25
CA ILE A 441 -24.69 10.02 1.19
C ILE A 441 -24.91 9.14 2.44
N ALA A 442 -25.48 7.94 2.26
CA ALA A 442 -25.75 7.00 3.35
C ALA A 442 -24.43 6.48 3.98
N VAL A 443 -24.29 6.63 5.30
CA VAL A 443 -23.06 6.33 6.06
C VAL A 443 -23.35 5.97 7.52
N GLN A 444 -22.39 5.32 8.16
CA GLN A 444 -22.35 5.09 9.61
C GLN A 444 -21.13 5.76 10.26
N ALA A 445 -21.19 6.00 11.58
CA ALA A 445 -20.08 6.65 12.27
C ALA A 445 -18.86 5.73 12.33
N GLY A 446 -17.73 6.21 11.83
CA GLY A 446 -16.52 5.42 11.58
C GLY A 446 -16.29 5.09 10.10
N ASP A 447 -17.28 5.29 9.22
CA ASP A 447 -17.06 5.26 7.77
C ASP A 447 -16.09 6.35 7.32
N THR A 448 -15.55 6.18 6.11
CA THR A 448 -14.66 7.13 5.46
C THR A 448 -15.24 7.57 4.12
N ILE A 449 -15.26 8.87 3.88
CA ILE A 449 -15.50 9.43 2.55
C ILE A 449 -14.16 9.85 1.98
N SER A 450 -13.78 9.23 0.87
CA SER A 450 -12.54 9.52 0.12
C SER A 450 -12.88 10.39 -1.08
N VAL A 451 -12.24 11.55 -1.22
CA VAL A 451 -12.48 12.53 -2.29
C VAL A 451 -11.18 12.80 -3.04
N ARG A 452 -11.22 12.88 -4.37
CA ARG A 452 -10.07 13.25 -5.22
C ARG A 452 -10.53 14.04 -6.44
N ILE A 453 -9.59 14.74 -7.08
CA ILE A 453 -9.76 15.28 -8.43
C ILE A 453 -9.73 14.10 -9.41
N ILE A 454 -10.63 14.12 -10.40
CA ILE A 454 -10.78 13.09 -11.44
C ILE A 454 -9.53 13.04 -12.32
N GLU A 455 -9.27 11.88 -12.94
CA GLU A 455 -8.19 11.69 -13.91
C GLU A 455 -8.40 12.55 -15.17
N GLY A 456 -7.36 13.30 -15.55
CA GLY A 456 -7.36 14.16 -16.73
C GLY A 456 -6.73 13.48 -17.96
N PRO A 457 -6.82 14.10 -19.16
CA PRO A 457 -6.30 13.52 -20.40
C PRO A 457 -4.77 13.31 -20.44
N SER A 458 -4.04 13.95 -19.52
CA SER A 458 -2.58 13.95 -19.39
C SER A 458 -2.08 13.74 -17.97
N ASP A 459 -2.98 13.69 -16.98
CA ASP A 459 -2.67 13.85 -15.57
C ASP A 459 -3.47 12.84 -14.73
N PRO A 460 -2.81 12.08 -13.84
CA PRO A 460 -3.49 11.11 -12.98
C PRO A 460 -4.48 11.77 -12.01
N ALA A 461 -5.53 11.05 -11.61
CA ALA A 461 -6.38 11.46 -10.49
C ALA A 461 -5.56 11.75 -9.22
N SER A 462 -5.90 12.79 -8.48
CA SER A 462 -5.07 13.39 -7.41
C SER A 462 -4.78 12.47 -6.21
N GLU A 463 -4.02 12.99 -5.23
CA GLU A 463 -4.08 12.44 -3.86
C GLU A 463 -5.50 12.57 -3.28
N VAL A 464 -5.77 11.76 -2.26
CA VAL A 464 -7.13 11.52 -1.74
C VAL A 464 -7.31 12.21 -0.39
N GLN A 465 -8.28 13.11 -0.31
CA GLN A 465 -8.76 13.63 0.97
C GLN A 465 -9.62 12.54 1.63
N VAL A 466 -9.25 12.08 2.82
CA VAL A 466 -10.03 11.10 3.59
C VAL A 466 -10.71 11.78 4.77
N LEU A 467 -12.05 11.78 4.74
CA LEU A 467 -12.92 12.38 5.74
C LEU A 467 -13.60 11.27 6.56
N THR A 468 -13.23 11.12 7.84
CA THR A 468 -13.91 10.17 8.73
C THR A 468 -15.27 10.72 9.16
N VAL A 469 -16.31 9.92 9.01
CA VAL A 469 -17.68 10.24 9.42
C VAL A 469 -17.79 10.15 10.94
N GLY A 470 -17.85 11.29 11.63
CA GLY A 470 -18.22 11.36 13.04
C GLY A 470 -19.74 11.31 13.23
N GLN A 471 -20.21 10.98 14.44
CA GLN A 471 -21.66 11.02 14.76
C GLN A 471 -22.29 12.41 14.54
N ALA A 472 -21.52 13.49 14.76
CA ALA A 472 -21.96 14.87 14.49
C ALA A 472 -22.05 15.21 12.99
N ASN A 473 -21.61 14.32 12.10
CA ASN A 473 -21.62 14.48 10.65
C ASN A 473 -22.81 13.75 10.00
N ILE A 474 -23.64 13.05 10.78
CA ILE A 474 -24.76 12.23 10.31
C ILE A 474 -26.08 12.85 10.77
N HIS A 475 -27.08 12.87 9.91
CA HIS A 475 -28.45 13.21 10.31
C HIS A 475 -29.09 12.04 11.08
N THR A 476 -28.73 11.91 12.35
CA THR A 476 -29.18 10.81 13.21
C THR A 476 -30.64 10.98 13.65
N ARG A 477 -31.36 9.86 13.77
CA ARG A 477 -32.72 9.82 14.33
C ARG A 477 -32.72 10.07 15.84
N SER A 478 -33.76 10.76 16.32
CA SER A 478 -33.96 11.00 17.75
C SER A 478 -34.31 9.72 18.50
N THR A 479 -33.43 9.33 19.43
CA THR A 479 -33.60 8.18 20.34
C THR A 479 -34.41 8.51 21.60
N ALA A 480 -34.80 9.78 21.79
CA ALA A 480 -35.47 10.25 22.99
C ALA A 480 -36.99 9.94 22.95
N SER A 481 -37.47 9.18 23.93
CA SER A 481 -38.91 8.91 24.17
C SER A 481 -39.48 9.71 25.34
N THR A 482 -38.91 10.87 25.64
CA THR A 482 -39.33 11.73 26.75
C THR A 482 -40.39 12.76 26.35
N LEU A 483 -41.22 13.16 27.32
CA LEU A 483 -42.12 14.31 27.20
C LEU A 483 -41.86 15.33 28.31
N THR A 484 -42.41 16.53 28.14
CA THR A 484 -42.67 17.50 29.22
C THR A 484 -44.15 17.85 29.26
N SER A 485 -44.66 18.23 30.44
CA SER A 485 -46.03 18.69 30.63
C SER A 485 -46.02 20.09 31.21
N THR A 486 -46.94 20.94 30.76
CA THR A 486 -47.12 22.30 31.28
C THR A 486 -48.14 22.39 32.42
N ILE A 487 -48.85 21.30 32.73
CA ILE A 487 -49.93 21.25 33.75
C ILE A 487 -49.76 20.12 34.78
N GLY A 488 -48.57 19.51 34.87
CA GLY A 488 -48.23 18.49 35.86
C GLY A 488 -46.72 18.26 35.90
N LEU A 489 -46.20 17.85 37.05
CA LEU A 489 -44.78 17.58 37.22
C LEU A 489 -44.42 16.22 36.62
N VAL A 490 -43.42 16.20 35.74
CA VAL A 490 -42.85 14.99 35.11
C VAL A 490 -41.50 14.71 35.73
N SER A 491 -41.20 13.44 36.03
CA SER A 491 -39.89 13.03 36.55
C SER A 491 -38.75 13.30 35.56
N THR A 492 -37.62 13.80 36.08
CA THR A 492 -36.39 14.00 35.30
C THR A 492 -35.55 12.72 35.29
N GLY A 493 -35.90 11.77 34.41
CA GLY A 493 -35.23 10.46 34.35
C GLY A 493 -35.14 9.83 32.96
N GLY A 494 -36.27 9.70 32.25
CA GLY A 494 -36.33 8.92 31.00
C GLY A 494 -36.26 7.41 31.24
N THR A 495 -36.75 6.96 32.40
CA THR A 495 -36.81 5.56 32.82
C THR A 495 -38.16 4.92 32.39
N PRO A 496 -38.25 3.59 32.20
CA PRO A 496 -39.40 2.99 31.49
C PRO A 496 -40.79 3.14 32.15
N ASN A 497 -40.86 3.47 33.45
CA ASN A 497 -42.10 3.61 34.22
C ASN A 497 -42.03 4.84 35.12
N GLU A 498 -42.73 5.91 34.75
CA GLU A 498 -42.68 7.22 35.40
C GLU A 498 -44.09 7.72 35.79
N THR A 499 -44.17 8.90 36.41
CA THR A 499 -45.44 9.52 36.84
C THR A 499 -45.55 10.96 36.38
N ILE A 500 -46.79 11.42 36.18
CA ILE A 500 -47.12 12.84 35.97
C ILE A 500 -48.08 13.23 37.10
N THR A 501 -47.60 14.04 38.04
CA THR A 501 -48.32 14.37 39.27
C THR A 501 -48.76 15.84 39.31
N ASN A 502 -49.55 16.19 40.33
CA ASN A 502 -50.02 17.55 40.62
C ASN A 502 -50.91 18.14 39.50
N ILE A 503 -51.55 17.29 38.68
CA ILE A 503 -52.51 17.71 37.66
C ILE A 503 -53.78 18.19 38.38
N THR A 504 -54.26 19.40 38.09
CA THR A 504 -55.43 19.96 38.77
C THR A 504 -56.67 19.10 38.52
N TYR A 505 -57.38 18.74 39.58
CA TYR A 505 -58.64 17.99 39.51
C TYR A 505 -59.66 18.68 38.60
N GLY A 506 -60.35 17.90 37.75
CA GLY A 506 -61.27 18.41 36.72
C GLY A 506 -60.63 18.77 35.37
N THR A 507 -59.30 18.64 35.21
CA THR A 507 -58.61 18.80 33.91
C THR A 507 -59.15 17.80 32.87
N THR A 508 -59.48 18.28 31.65
CA THR A 508 -59.97 17.39 30.57
C THR A 508 -58.85 16.67 29.84
N LEU A 509 -59.13 15.49 29.29
CA LEU A 509 -58.17 14.74 28.47
C LEU A 509 -57.67 15.52 27.25
N ALA A 510 -58.51 16.38 26.65
CA ALA A 510 -58.11 17.23 25.54
C ALA A 510 -57.14 18.34 26.00
N THR A 511 -57.42 18.97 27.14
CA THR A 511 -56.53 19.95 27.77
C THR A 511 -55.17 19.33 28.11
N PHE A 512 -55.17 18.12 28.67
CA PHE A 512 -53.96 17.38 29.02
C PHE A 512 -53.14 16.95 27.79
N LYS A 513 -53.76 16.39 26.75
CA LYS A 513 -53.08 16.06 25.48
C LYS A 513 -52.50 17.32 24.81
N GLY A 514 -53.18 18.47 24.91
CA GLY A 514 -52.67 19.76 24.41
C GLY A 514 -51.60 20.43 25.28
N ALA A 515 -51.37 19.96 26.51
CA ALA A 515 -50.37 20.48 27.44
C ALA A 515 -49.04 19.71 27.42
N ILE A 516 -48.99 18.59 26.69
CA ILE A 516 -47.81 17.73 26.50
C ILE A 516 -46.96 18.26 25.34
N THR A 517 -45.65 18.36 25.55
CA THR A 517 -44.65 18.59 24.50
C THR A 517 -43.71 17.38 24.44
N LEU A 518 -43.35 16.95 23.24
CA LEU A 518 -42.53 15.75 23.01
C LEU A 518 -41.09 16.11 22.66
N ALA A 519 -40.16 15.18 22.88
CA ALA A 519 -38.87 15.22 22.21
C ALA A 519 -39.04 15.23 20.67
N ALA A 520 -38.09 15.83 19.94
CA ALA A 520 -38.17 15.98 18.50
C ALA A 520 -38.36 14.61 17.81
N GLY A 521 -39.38 14.50 16.96
CA GLY A 521 -39.72 13.29 16.21
C GLY A 521 -40.41 12.16 17.00
N ALA A 522 -40.59 12.29 18.32
CA ALA A 522 -41.31 11.31 19.13
C ALA A 522 -42.83 11.39 18.94
N THR A 523 -43.55 10.35 19.34
CA THR A 523 -45.03 10.23 19.27
C THR A 523 -45.59 9.72 20.59
N PHE A 524 -46.88 10.00 20.90
CA PHE A 524 -47.50 9.51 22.14
C PHE A 524 -48.98 9.16 21.99
N GLU A 525 -49.44 8.27 22.88
CA GLU A 525 -50.84 7.87 23.05
C GLU A 525 -51.22 7.86 24.54
N VAL A 526 -52.52 7.87 24.85
CA VAL A 526 -53.04 7.84 26.23
C VAL A 526 -54.10 6.74 26.37
N TYR A 527 -53.92 5.91 27.37
CA TYR A 527 -54.68 4.72 27.71
C TYR A 527 -55.26 4.84 29.12
N GLU A 528 -56.33 4.09 29.40
CA GLU A 528 -56.89 3.93 30.74
C GLU A 528 -55.88 3.23 31.67
N ALA A 529 -56.21 3.13 32.96
CA ALA A 529 -55.31 2.56 33.97
C ALA A 529 -54.86 1.10 33.70
N ASP A 530 -55.54 0.37 32.81
CA ASP A 530 -55.15 -0.97 32.36
C ASP A 530 -53.98 -1.00 31.35
N GLY A 531 -53.67 0.14 30.71
CA GLY A 531 -52.63 0.25 29.67
C GLY A 531 -52.97 -0.44 28.35
N ILE A 532 -54.24 -0.80 28.10
CA ILE A 532 -54.71 -1.55 26.93
C ILE A 532 -55.79 -0.77 26.17
N ASN A 533 -56.75 -0.16 26.88
CA ASN A 533 -57.86 0.58 26.27
C ASN A 533 -57.51 2.08 26.11
N PRO A 534 -57.67 2.71 24.93
CA PRO A 534 -57.41 4.14 24.75
C PRO A 534 -58.34 5.01 25.61
N ALA A 535 -57.78 5.94 26.39
CA ALA A 535 -58.54 6.74 27.33
C ALA A 535 -59.54 7.68 26.62
N VAL A 536 -60.78 7.72 27.12
CA VAL A 536 -61.86 8.63 26.67
C VAL A 536 -62.08 9.83 27.60
N THR A 537 -61.71 9.70 28.88
CA THR A 537 -61.64 10.76 29.88
C THR A 537 -60.24 10.81 30.50
N LEU A 538 -59.97 11.74 31.41
CA LEU A 538 -58.72 11.79 32.18
C LEU A 538 -59.02 11.51 33.65
N ALA A 539 -58.30 10.57 34.25
CA ALA A 539 -58.43 10.17 35.65
C ALA A 539 -57.07 9.83 36.27
N THR A 540 -57.00 9.86 37.61
CA THR A 540 -55.88 9.27 38.35
C THR A 540 -55.78 7.77 38.04
N GLY A 541 -54.63 7.34 37.54
CA GLY A 541 -54.34 5.95 37.15
C GLY A 541 -54.00 5.77 35.66
N ASP A 542 -54.46 6.67 34.78
CA ASP A 542 -54.29 6.58 33.32
C ASP A 542 -52.83 6.54 32.88
N LYS A 543 -52.57 5.96 31.71
CA LYS A 543 -51.23 5.67 31.17
C LYS A 543 -50.94 6.48 29.92
N VAL A 544 -49.80 7.18 29.89
CA VAL A 544 -49.29 7.86 28.68
C VAL A 544 -48.10 7.08 28.15
N ILE A 545 -48.15 6.60 26.91
CA ILE A 545 -47.05 5.86 26.27
C ILE A 545 -46.41 6.75 25.22
N VAL A 546 -45.12 7.02 25.34
CA VAL A 546 -44.32 7.77 24.38
C VAL A 546 -43.39 6.82 23.64
N THR A 547 -43.22 7.00 22.32
CA THR A 547 -42.30 6.24 21.47
C THR A 547 -41.32 7.19 20.78
N ALA A 548 -40.01 6.88 20.83
CA ALA A 548 -38.94 7.64 20.17
C ALA A 548 -39.04 7.60 18.63
N GLN A 549 -38.36 8.52 17.94
CA GLN A 549 -38.40 8.63 16.47
C GLN A 549 -37.74 7.43 15.77
N ASP A 550 -36.72 6.85 16.39
CA ASP A 550 -36.07 5.60 15.95
C ASP A 550 -36.92 4.34 16.21
N THR A 551 -38.04 4.49 16.93
CA THR A 551 -38.94 3.45 17.45
C THR A 551 -38.34 2.46 18.45
N THR A 552 -37.07 2.59 18.85
CA THR A 552 -36.40 1.61 19.72
C THR A 552 -36.74 1.80 21.20
N MET A 553 -36.94 3.04 21.65
CA MET A 553 -37.30 3.36 23.02
C MET A 553 -38.79 3.69 23.18
N LYS A 554 -39.39 3.17 24.25
CA LYS A 554 -40.72 3.54 24.74
C LYS A 554 -40.70 3.82 26.23
N THR A 555 -41.39 4.87 26.65
CA THR A 555 -41.53 5.28 28.05
C THR A 555 -43.01 5.35 28.43
N THR A 556 -43.38 4.79 29.59
CA THR A 556 -44.76 4.81 30.09
C THR A 556 -44.86 5.69 31.34
N TYR A 557 -45.79 6.64 31.33
CA TYR A 557 -46.08 7.52 32.46
C TYR A 557 -47.46 7.22 33.06
N THR A 558 -47.64 7.40 34.38
CA THR A 558 -48.94 7.26 35.08
C THR A 558 -49.45 8.59 35.61
N VAL A 559 -50.73 8.89 35.40
CA VAL A 559 -51.40 10.16 35.77
C VAL A 559 -51.88 10.18 37.23
N THR A 560 -51.66 11.29 37.94
CA THR A 560 -52.24 11.54 39.29
C THR A 560 -52.74 12.98 39.43
N MET A 561 -54.00 13.14 39.87
CA MET A 561 -54.68 14.44 40.05
C MET A 561 -54.70 14.93 41.51
N GLN A 562 -54.85 16.24 41.73
CA GLN A 562 -54.84 16.90 43.06
C GLN A 562 -55.88 18.03 43.17
N GLU A 563 -56.47 18.22 44.36
CA GLU A 563 -57.41 19.31 44.67
C GLU A 563 -56.72 20.63 45.06
N GLY A 564 -57.34 21.76 44.67
CA GLY A 564 -56.83 23.11 44.91
C GLY A 564 -57.04 23.63 46.34
N PRO A 565 -56.42 24.76 46.70
CA PRO A 565 -56.52 25.32 48.06
C PRO A 565 -57.90 25.93 48.36
N PRO A 566 -58.29 26.02 49.64
CA PRO A 566 -59.44 26.83 50.05
C PRO A 566 -59.23 28.32 49.73
N ALA A 567 -60.31 29.11 49.75
CA ALA A 567 -60.26 30.52 49.38
C ALA A 567 -61.28 31.36 50.16
N GLY A 568 -60.98 32.66 50.34
CA GLY A 568 -61.89 33.66 50.95
C GLY A 568 -61.39 34.25 52.27
N MET A 569 -60.25 33.80 52.80
CA MET A 569 -59.74 34.20 54.11
C MET A 569 -58.89 35.48 54.08
N TYR A 570 -58.89 36.24 55.18
CA TYR A 570 -58.10 37.47 55.36
C TYR A 570 -57.80 37.83 56.83
N LEU A 571 -56.76 38.63 57.05
CA LEU A 571 -56.30 39.10 58.37
C LEU A 571 -56.76 40.54 58.68
N SER A 572 -56.68 40.93 59.96
CA SER A 572 -57.02 42.27 60.46
C SER A 572 -56.50 42.50 61.88
N PRO A 573 -56.24 43.75 62.33
CA PRO A 573 -55.85 44.05 63.71
C PRO A 573 -56.74 43.41 64.77
N GLY A 574 -56.12 42.73 65.73
CA GLY A 574 -56.81 42.17 66.89
C GLY A 574 -57.30 43.25 67.84
N THR A 575 -58.17 42.84 68.77
CA THR A 575 -58.75 43.76 69.77
C THR A 575 -57.69 44.29 70.76
N ASN A 576 -56.66 43.51 71.06
CA ASN A 576 -55.57 43.86 71.97
C ASN A 576 -54.32 44.39 71.25
N VAL A 577 -53.44 45.08 72.00
CA VAL A 577 -52.07 45.36 71.53
C VAL A 577 -51.33 44.06 71.20
N ASP A 578 -50.51 44.09 70.15
CA ASP A 578 -49.65 42.97 69.76
C ASP A 578 -50.41 41.65 69.42
N THR A 579 -51.65 41.73 68.87
CA THR A 579 -52.47 40.58 68.39
C THR A 579 -53.15 40.84 67.03
N THR A 580 -53.62 39.77 66.35
CA THR A 580 -54.35 39.80 65.06
C THR A 580 -55.65 38.97 65.08
N ARG A 581 -56.42 39.02 63.99
CA ARG A 581 -57.68 38.28 63.76
C ARG A 581 -57.74 37.67 62.35
N LEU A 582 -58.02 36.36 62.27
CA LEU A 582 -58.30 35.61 61.04
C LEU A 582 -59.81 35.61 60.73
N ASN A 583 -60.20 35.76 59.48
CA ASN A 583 -61.59 35.80 59.03
C ASN A 583 -61.79 34.96 57.76
N GLY A 584 -63.01 34.48 57.51
CA GLY A 584 -63.40 33.81 56.25
C GLY A 584 -63.23 32.28 56.25
N VAL A 585 -63.25 31.65 57.42
CA VAL A 585 -62.99 30.21 57.62
C VAL A 585 -64.28 29.37 57.74
N THR A 586 -64.14 28.04 57.72
CA THR A 586 -65.22 27.07 58.02
C THR A 586 -64.71 25.91 58.89
N ASP A 587 -65.62 25.08 59.40
CA ASP A 587 -65.35 23.92 60.27
C ASP A 587 -64.86 22.66 59.54
N ALA A 588 -64.78 22.69 58.20
CA ALA A 588 -64.06 21.70 57.39
C ALA A 588 -62.56 22.04 57.24
N MET A 589 -62.11 23.16 57.81
CA MET A 589 -60.74 23.66 57.71
C MET A 589 -59.99 23.53 59.04
N GLU A 590 -58.67 23.42 58.94
CA GLU A 590 -57.73 23.49 60.05
C GLU A 590 -56.67 24.57 59.76
N TYR A 591 -56.23 25.29 60.80
CA TYR A 591 -55.20 26.33 60.68
C TYR A 591 -54.03 26.12 61.65
N ASN A 592 -52.85 26.64 61.33
CA ASN A 592 -51.76 26.78 62.29
C ASN A 592 -51.16 28.20 62.25
N VAL A 593 -50.17 28.44 63.11
CA VAL A 593 -49.28 29.60 63.03
C VAL A 593 -47.85 29.06 62.92
N ASN A 594 -47.02 29.65 62.06
CA ASN A 594 -45.59 29.35 61.91
C ASN A 594 -45.25 27.84 61.76
N ASN A 595 -46.09 27.07 61.08
CA ASN A 595 -45.97 25.61 60.92
C ASN A 595 -45.98 24.80 62.24
N GLU A 596 -46.64 25.30 63.29
CA GLU A 596 -47.03 24.51 64.45
C GLU A 596 -48.14 23.48 64.10
N SER A 597 -48.56 22.68 65.10
CA SER A 597 -49.66 21.72 64.96
C SER A 597 -50.95 22.41 64.50
N TYR A 598 -51.60 21.80 63.51
CA TYR A 598 -52.90 22.25 63.03
C TYR A 598 -53.99 22.20 64.12
N VAL A 599 -54.77 23.27 64.19
CA VAL A 599 -55.90 23.51 65.09
C VAL A 599 -57.18 23.47 64.25
N ALA A 600 -58.06 22.53 64.56
CA ALA A 600 -59.37 22.43 63.93
C ALA A 600 -60.25 23.64 64.30
N ILE A 601 -60.96 24.18 63.31
CA ILE A 601 -61.85 25.34 63.49
C ILE A 601 -63.18 24.85 64.06
N ALA A 602 -63.72 25.57 65.04
CA ALA A 602 -64.89 25.11 65.79
C ALA A 602 -66.17 25.11 64.93
N THR A 603 -67.05 24.14 65.18
CA THR A 603 -68.27 23.90 64.40
C THR A 603 -69.17 25.15 64.33
N GLY A 604 -69.28 25.73 63.13
CA GLY A 604 -70.08 26.92 62.85
C GLY A 604 -69.37 28.28 62.98
N ASP A 605 -68.08 28.33 63.37
CA ASP A 605 -67.31 29.58 63.41
C ASP A 605 -66.87 30.04 62.01
N ASN A 606 -66.71 31.36 61.85
CA ASN A 606 -66.31 32.01 60.59
C ASN A 606 -65.11 32.97 60.72
N SER A 607 -64.60 33.16 61.94
CA SER A 607 -63.43 34.00 62.25
C SER A 607 -62.86 33.67 63.64
N VAL A 608 -61.58 33.96 63.86
CA VAL A 608 -60.82 33.71 65.10
C VAL A 608 -60.07 34.99 65.48
N ASP A 609 -60.36 35.57 66.65
CA ASP A 609 -59.81 36.85 67.13
C ASP A 609 -58.81 36.69 68.29
N ASN A 610 -57.92 37.68 68.44
CA ASN A 610 -56.83 37.74 69.41
C ASN A 610 -55.81 36.60 69.30
N ILE A 611 -55.48 36.23 68.06
CA ILE A 611 -54.33 35.37 67.77
C ILE A 611 -53.07 36.18 68.11
N SER A 612 -52.26 35.70 69.05
CA SER A 612 -50.98 36.32 69.42
C SER A 612 -49.95 36.11 68.32
N VAL A 613 -49.44 37.19 67.74
CA VAL A 613 -48.54 37.16 66.57
C VAL A 613 -47.56 38.34 66.60
N GLN A 614 -46.51 38.25 65.81
CA GLN A 614 -45.62 39.34 65.42
C GLN A 614 -45.67 39.56 63.90
N ALA A 615 -45.17 40.72 63.45
CA ALA A 615 -45.17 41.02 62.02
C ALA A 615 -44.14 40.14 61.30
N GLY A 616 -44.60 39.37 60.31
CA GLY A 616 -43.82 38.34 59.63
C GLY A 616 -44.12 36.90 60.06
N ASP A 617 -45.01 36.69 61.04
CA ASP A 617 -45.58 35.36 61.29
C ASP A 617 -46.47 34.91 60.11
N GLU A 618 -46.61 33.61 59.91
CA GLU A 618 -47.47 33.01 58.89
C GLU A 618 -48.63 32.22 59.52
N ILE A 619 -49.82 32.34 58.94
CA ILE A 619 -51.01 31.57 59.32
C ILE A 619 -51.41 30.70 58.12
N THR A 620 -51.21 29.38 58.22
CA THR A 620 -51.50 28.43 57.14
C THR A 620 -52.84 27.75 57.38
N VAL A 621 -53.67 27.59 56.34
CA VAL A 621 -55.01 27.00 56.41
C VAL A 621 -55.24 26.03 55.25
N ARG A 622 -55.91 24.90 55.51
CA ARG A 622 -56.24 23.89 54.48
C ARG A 622 -57.53 23.13 54.81
N THR A 623 -58.05 22.40 53.82
CA THR A 623 -59.07 21.35 54.05
C THR A 623 -58.38 20.07 54.51
N ALA A 624 -58.88 19.47 55.59
CA ALA A 624 -58.28 18.26 56.16
C ALA A 624 -58.38 17.04 55.21
N ALA A 625 -57.39 16.15 55.26
CA ALA A 625 -57.39 14.92 54.47
C ALA A 625 -58.51 13.95 54.88
N THR A 626 -58.97 13.15 53.92
CA THR A 626 -59.91 12.03 54.16
C THR A 626 -59.24 10.69 53.86
N LEU A 627 -59.97 9.58 53.99
CA LEU A 627 -59.42 8.24 53.74
C LEU A 627 -59.01 8.02 52.27
N ASP A 628 -59.75 8.64 51.35
CA ASP A 628 -59.66 8.40 49.90
C ASP A 628 -59.15 9.62 49.10
N ILE A 629 -59.04 10.79 49.74
CA ILE A 629 -58.58 12.05 49.13
C ILE A 629 -57.49 12.68 50.01
N PRO A 630 -56.29 13.00 49.47
CA PRO A 630 -55.25 13.71 50.22
C PRO A 630 -55.71 15.12 50.61
N ALA A 631 -55.03 15.74 51.58
CA ALA A 631 -55.32 17.13 51.95
C ALA A 631 -55.24 18.07 50.74
N SER A 632 -56.03 19.15 50.78
CA SER A 632 -55.94 20.19 49.76
C SER A 632 -54.54 20.81 49.73
N ILE A 633 -54.21 21.50 48.64
CA ILE A 633 -53.11 22.48 48.68
C ILE A 633 -53.38 23.47 49.83
N GLU A 634 -52.33 23.92 50.51
CA GLU A 634 -52.41 24.81 51.68
C GLU A 634 -52.46 26.28 51.23
N GLN A 635 -53.26 27.11 51.90
CA GLN A 635 -53.25 28.57 51.74
C GLN A 635 -52.46 29.20 52.90
N VAL A 636 -51.46 30.04 52.61
CA VAL A 636 -50.69 30.78 53.61
C VAL A 636 -51.13 32.25 53.65
N LEU A 637 -51.22 32.82 54.85
CA LEU A 637 -51.51 34.23 55.11
C LEU A 637 -50.40 34.82 56.01
N THR A 638 -49.53 35.65 55.46
CA THR A 638 -48.47 36.35 56.23
C THR A 638 -49.05 37.55 56.99
N VAL A 639 -48.73 37.66 58.28
CA VAL A 639 -49.17 38.75 59.16
C VAL A 639 -48.35 40.02 58.90
N GLY A 640 -48.99 41.08 58.40
CA GLY A 640 -48.36 42.37 58.20
C GLY A 640 -48.30 43.23 59.48
N PRO A 641 -47.41 44.24 59.55
CA PRO A 641 -47.42 45.22 60.64
C PRO A 641 -48.72 46.02 60.76
N ALA A 642 -49.51 46.09 59.68
CA ALA A 642 -50.82 46.73 59.63
C ALA A 642 -51.96 45.84 60.15
N ASP A 643 -51.70 44.54 60.38
CA ASP A 643 -52.63 43.55 60.93
C ASP A 643 -52.43 43.37 62.45
N ILE A 644 -51.65 44.26 63.07
CA ILE A 644 -51.24 44.26 64.49
C ILE A 644 -51.41 45.68 65.07
N LYS A 645 -51.61 45.78 66.38
CA LYS A 645 -51.91 47.04 67.09
C LYS A 645 -50.69 47.60 67.87
N ALA A 646 -50.12 48.72 67.41
CA ALA A 646 -48.81 49.28 67.84
C ALA A 646 -48.84 50.50 68.81
N LYS A 647 -47.64 51.02 69.17
CA LYS A 647 -47.37 52.06 70.22
C LYS A 647 -46.55 53.26 69.66
N SER A 648 -46.69 54.48 70.22
CA SER A 648 -46.07 55.75 69.69
C SER A 648 -44.77 56.19 70.38
N ARG A 649 -43.85 56.88 69.66
CA ARG A 649 -42.44 57.11 70.06
C ARG A 649 -41.78 58.46 69.66
N VAL A 650 -42.53 59.56 69.46
CA VAL A 650 -41.98 60.82 68.88
C VAL A 650 -41.78 61.94 69.93
N SER A 651 -40.58 62.55 69.99
CA SER A 651 -40.19 63.59 70.98
C SER A 651 -39.65 64.89 70.37
N THR A 652 -40.04 65.28 69.15
CA THR A 652 -39.49 66.45 68.46
C THR A 652 -40.24 67.76 68.78
N LEU A 653 -39.57 68.91 68.55
CA LEU A 653 -40.23 70.23 68.42
C LEU A 653 -39.83 70.94 67.12
N THR A 654 -40.51 72.03 66.80
CA THR A 654 -40.16 72.98 65.71
C THR A 654 -40.01 74.41 66.25
N SER A 655 -39.35 75.30 65.50
CA SER A 655 -39.33 76.75 65.79
C SER A 655 -39.43 77.63 64.53
N THR A 656 -39.84 78.89 64.73
CA THR A 656 -40.04 79.89 63.66
C THR A 656 -39.03 81.06 63.67
N ILE A 657 -38.20 81.24 64.72
CA ILE A 657 -37.25 82.38 64.83
C ILE A 657 -35.77 81.97 64.88
N GLY A 658 -35.50 80.68 64.70
CA GLY A 658 -34.15 80.10 64.61
C GLY A 658 -34.25 78.73 63.96
N THR A 659 -33.18 78.28 63.31
CA THR A 659 -33.13 77.00 62.61
C THR A 659 -32.96 75.87 63.62
N VAL A 660 -34.06 75.20 63.98
CA VAL A 660 -34.02 73.95 64.73
C VAL A 660 -33.52 72.84 63.81
N SER A 661 -32.57 72.03 64.28
CA SER A 661 -32.18 70.80 63.59
C SER A 661 -33.36 69.82 63.50
N THR A 662 -33.71 69.44 62.28
CA THR A 662 -34.75 68.44 61.99
C THR A 662 -34.23 67.02 62.21
N GLY A 663 -34.07 66.59 63.47
CA GLY A 663 -33.43 65.30 63.79
C GLY A 663 -33.95 64.57 65.05
N GLY A 664 -34.23 65.26 66.15
CA GLY A 664 -34.62 64.62 67.42
C GLY A 664 -33.46 64.07 68.26
N THR A 665 -32.22 64.36 67.88
CA THR A 665 -30.98 63.80 68.46
C THR A 665 -30.56 64.47 69.79
N SER A 666 -29.53 63.94 70.46
CA SER A 666 -29.23 64.26 71.87
C SER A 666 -28.40 65.54 72.12
N ASN A 667 -27.78 66.11 71.08
CA ASN A 667 -26.93 67.31 71.16
C ASN A 667 -27.36 68.34 70.10
N GLU A 668 -28.66 68.58 69.97
CA GLU A 668 -29.18 69.47 68.93
C GLU A 668 -28.91 70.94 69.23
N THR A 669 -28.96 71.80 68.22
CA THR A 669 -28.75 73.24 68.39
C THR A 669 -29.69 74.02 67.49
N ILE A 670 -30.41 74.97 68.06
CA ILE A 670 -31.16 76.01 67.36
C ILE A 670 -30.15 77.08 66.96
N THR A 671 -29.74 77.06 65.69
CA THR A 671 -28.74 77.98 65.12
C THR A 671 -29.42 79.10 64.34
N ASN A 672 -28.62 80.01 63.76
CA ASN A 672 -29.09 81.10 62.89
C ASN A 672 -30.09 82.04 63.59
N ILE A 673 -30.13 82.02 64.93
CA ILE A 673 -30.91 82.96 65.74
C ILE A 673 -30.25 84.34 65.58
N PRO A 674 -30.97 85.36 65.08
CA PRO A 674 -30.38 86.67 64.84
C PRO A 674 -29.85 87.31 66.13
N TYR A 675 -28.72 88.00 66.00
CA TYR A 675 -28.07 88.72 67.09
C TYR A 675 -29.01 89.78 67.70
N GLY A 676 -29.53 89.52 68.91
CA GLY A 676 -30.47 90.39 69.64
C GLY A 676 -31.78 89.73 70.11
N THR A 677 -32.02 88.45 69.82
CA THR A 677 -33.27 87.73 70.14
C THR A 677 -33.48 87.49 71.66
N THR A 678 -34.74 87.45 72.14
CA THR A 678 -35.09 87.28 73.58
C THR A 678 -35.76 85.93 73.90
N LEU A 679 -35.70 85.52 75.18
CA LEU A 679 -36.19 84.21 75.64
C LEU A 679 -37.69 84.02 75.51
N ALA A 680 -38.48 85.05 75.83
CA ALA A 680 -39.93 84.99 75.74
C ALA A 680 -40.39 84.81 74.28
N ALA A 681 -39.71 85.48 73.33
CA ALA A 681 -39.96 85.27 71.91
C ALA A 681 -39.67 83.81 71.50
N LEU A 682 -38.54 83.23 71.95
CA LEU A 682 -38.21 81.84 71.64
C LEU A 682 -39.22 80.84 72.23
N LYS A 683 -39.67 81.04 73.48
CA LYS A 683 -40.67 80.17 74.13
C LYS A 683 -42.04 80.18 73.44
N VAL A 684 -42.46 81.31 72.86
CA VAL A 684 -43.70 81.41 72.07
C VAL A 684 -43.50 80.85 70.65
N ALA A 685 -42.27 80.91 70.13
CA ALA A 685 -41.92 80.46 68.79
C ALA A 685 -41.64 78.95 68.67
N ILE A 686 -42.04 78.09 69.63
CA ILE A 686 -41.78 76.63 69.62
C ILE A 686 -43.03 75.77 69.89
N THR A 687 -43.07 74.56 69.34
CA THR A 687 -44.22 73.62 69.46
C THR A 687 -43.77 72.16 69.36
N PRO A 688 -44.23 71.24 70.25
CA PRO A 688 -43.83 69.82 70.27
C PRO A 688 -44.74 68.92 69.40
N ALA A 689 -44.37 67.65 69.26
CA ALA A 689 -45.16 66.60 68.62
C ALA A 689 -46.45 66.22 69.39
N ALA A 690 -47.33 65.44 68.74
CA ALA A 690 -48.55 64.92 69.37
C ALA A 690 -48.22 63.97 70.54
N ASP A 691 -48.99 64.08 71.63
CA ASP A 691 -48.80 63.38 72.90
C ASP A 691 -47.39 63.57 73.54
N ALA A 692 -46.69 64.65 73.20
CA ALA A 692 -45.37 65.02 73.72
C ALA A 692 -45.36 66.38 74.47
N THR A 693 -44.34 66.63 75.30
CA THR A 693 -44.25 67.81 76.20
C THR A 693 -42.83 68.41 76.26
N PHE A 694 -42.66 69.70 76.61
CA PHE A 694 -41.34 70.38 76.63
C PHE A 694 -41.14 71.47 77.71
N GLU A 695 -39.88 71.78 78.05
CA GLU A 695 -39.44 72.91 78.92
C GLU A 695 -38.11 73.58 78.46
N VAL A 696 -37.67 74.69 79.09
CA VAL A 696 -36.47 75.49 78.71
C VAL A 696 -35.65 75.95 79.93
N TYR A 697 -34.32 75.78 79.83
CA TYR A 697 -33.31 75.91 80.89
C TYR A 697 -32.10 76.74 80.45
N GLU A 698 -31.28 77.18 81.41
CA GLU A 698 -29.99 77.82 81.15
C GLU A 698 -28.96 76.82 80.57
N ALA A 699 -27.72 77.27 80.35
CA ALA A 699 -26.67 76.45 79.76
C ALA A 699 -26.29 75.20 80.59
N ASP A 700 -26.65 75.13 81.87
CA ASP A 700 -26.54 73.90 82.67
C ASP A 700 -27.49 72.80 82.16
N GLY A 701 -28.71 73.15 81.76
CA GLY A 701 -29.80 72.22 81.42
C GLY A 701 -30.62 71.78 82.62
N ILE A 702 -30.55 72.52 83.74
CA ILE A 702 -31.19 72.17 85.03
C ILE A 702 -31.91 73.38 85.62
N THR A 703 -31.31 74.58 85.55
CA THR A 703 -31.93 75.82 86.05
C THR A 703 -32.87 76.39 84.99
N PRO A 704 -34.17 76.62 85.26
CA PRO A 704 -35.08 77.19 84.26
C PRO A 704 -34.63 78.58 83.78
N ALA A 705 -34.65 78.82 82.46
CA ALA A 705 -34.03 80.01 81.87
C ALA A 705 -34.76 81.32 82.23
N GLY A 706 -33.96 82.35 82.55
CA GLY A 706 -34.42 83.72 82.81
C GLY A 706 -34.20 84.68 81.64
N THR A 707 -33.10 84.53 80.89
CA THR A 707 -32.82 85.29 79.65
C THR A 707 -32.35 84.35 78.54
N LEU A 708 -32.07 84.87 77.34
CA LEU A 708 -31.57 84.07 76.21
C LEU A 708 -30.12 84.43 75.93
N ALA A 709 -29.27 83.42 75.88
CA ALA A 709 -27.88 83.53 75.48
C ALA A 709 -27.48 82.35 74.59
N THR A 710 -26.39 82.49 73.84
CA THR A 710 -25.73 81.34 73.22
C THR A 710 -25.32 80.36 74.33
N GLY A 711 -25.95 79.18 74.36
CA GLY A 711 -25.75 78.15 75.37
C GLY A 711 -27.02 77.65 76.07
N SER A 712 -28.11 78.43 76.14
CA SER A 712 -29.38 78.00 76.79
C SER A 712 -29.97 76.72 76.15
N LYS A 713 -30.78 75.94 76.88
CA LYS A 713 -31.26 74.59 76.51
C LYS A 713 -32.79 74.43 76.49
N VAL A 714 -33.32 73.57 75.63
CA VAL A 714 -34.75 73.18 75.53
C VAL A 714 -34.85 71.65 75.56
N ILE A 715 -35.81 71.05 76.27
CA ILE A 715 -35.95 69.59 76.44
C ILE A 715 -37.38 69.12 76.13
N VAL A 716 -37.55 67.97 75.45
CA VAL A 716 -38.84 67.39 74.99
C VAL A 716 -38.98 65.90 75.38
N THR A 717 -40.20 65.36 75.56
CA THR A 717 -40.49 63.95 75.97
C THR A 717 -41.68 63.32 75.22
N ALA A 718 -41.59 62.03 74.82
CA ALA A 718 -42.60 61.26 74.05
C ALA A 718 -43.55 60.35 74.88
N GLN A 719 -44.59 59.79 74.21
CA GLN A 719 -45.57 58.84 74.78
C GLN A 719 -44.98 57.49 75.23
N ASP A 720 -43.88 57.00 74.64
CA ASP A 720 -43.17 55.82 75.18
C ASP A 720 -42.41 56.12 76.49
N THR A 721 -42.53 57.34 77.02
CA THR A 721 -41.97 57.88 78.27
C THR A 721 -40.45 57.87 78.39
N THR A 722 -39.76 57.26 77.42
CA THR A 722 -38.34 56.95 77.43
C THR A 722 -37.57 57.75 76.38
N THR A 723 -38.21 58.10 75.26
CA THR A 723 -37.61 58.94 74.22
C THR A 723 -37.71 60.42 74.61
N LYS A 724 -36.54 61.09 74.69
CA LYS A 724 -36.39 62.53 75.00
C LYS A 724 -35.32 63.17 74.12
N THR A 725 -35.48 64.47 73.85
CA THR A 725 -34.61 65.26 72.97
C THR A 725 -34.19 66.57 73.65
N THR A 726 -32.96 67.05 73.42
CA THR A 726 -32.43 68.30 73.99
C THR A 726 -31.76 69.18 72.94
N TYR A 727 -32.11 70.47 72.91
CA TYR A 727 -31.62 71.48 71.96
C TYR A 727 -30.87 72.61 72.70
N VAL A 728 -29.71 73.03 72.20
CA VAL A 728 -28.91 74.19 72.66
C VAL A 728 -29.21 75.43 71.79
N VAL A 729 -28.86 76.65 72.20
CA VAL A 729 -29.13 77.92 71.47
C VAL A 729 -27.82 78.56 70.94
N ARG A 730 -27.77 79.07 69.69
CA ARG A 730 -26.54 79.69 69.11
C ARG A 730 -26.74 80.82 68.05
N VAL A 731 -25.73 81.70 67.97
CA VAL A 731 -25.45 82.80 67.01
C VAL A 731 -24.01 82.57 66.32
N GLU A 732 -23.68 83.01 65.06
CA GLU A 732 -23.10 82.20 63.87
C GLU A 732 -21.53 82.12 63.43
N SER A 733 -21.01 81.04 62.65
CA SER A 733 -19.63 80.78 61.91
C SER A 733 -19.33 79.40 61.06
N GLU A 734 -18.20 79.16 60.26
CA GLU A 734 -17.86 78.09 59.14
C GLU A 734 -16.33 77.54 58.77
N THR A 735 -16.01 76.54 57.80
CA THR A 735 -14.62 76.06 57.17
C THR A 735 -14.45 74.83 56.08
N THR A 736 -13.25 74.42 55.44
CA THR A 736 -12.98 73.40 54.24
C THR A 736 -11.56 72.62 53.91
N PRO A 737 -11.37 71.55 52.97
CA PRO A 737 -10.14 70.60 52.70
C PRO A 737 -9.64 70.01 51.22
N ILE A 738 -8.55 69.12 50.99
CA ILE A 738 -7.92 68.51 49.65
C ILE A 738 -7.04 67.10 49.58
N THR A 739 -6.37 66.57 48.44
CA THR A 739 -5.82 65.12 48.09
C THR A 739 -4.56 64.74 47.08
N PRO A 740 -3.99 63.43 46.89
CA PRO A 740 -2.70 62.93 46.11
C PRO A 740 -2.55 61.51 45.26
N THR A 741 -1.34 60.97 44.74
CA THR A 741 -1.00 59.76 43.75
C THR A 741 0.44 58.92 43.87
N THR A 742 1.17 57.93 43.13
CA THR A 742 1.37 57.21 41.73
C THR A 742 1.97 55.65 41.46
N PRO A 743 3.25 55.15 41.06
CA PRO A 743 3.69 53.93 40.13
C PRO A 743 4.73 52.73 40.60
N THR A 744 5.48 51.69 39.97
CA THR A 744 6.10 51.09 38.62
C THR A 744 6.72 49.55 38.59
N GLY A 745 7.53 48.93 37.59
CA GLY A 745 8.05 47.43 37.46
C GLY A 745 9.30 46.87 36.51
N GLN A 746 9.65 45.51 36.30
CA GLN A 746 10.87 44.79 35.56
C GLN A 746 10.68 43.26 34.95
N THR A 747 11.52 42.24 34.40
CA THR A 747 12.96 41.64 34.13
C THR A 747 13.04 40.45 32.99
N PRO A 748 13.88 39.31 32.68
CA PRO A 748 15.27 38.57 32.86
C PRO A 748 16.00 37.72 31.61
N THR A 749 16.99 36.71 31.69
CA THR A 749 17.78 35.95 30.52
C THR A 749 18.78 34.63 30.72
N PRO A 750 19.32 33.76 29.73
CA PRO A 750 20.13 32.41 29.81
C PRO A 750 21.50 32.01 28.96
N VAL A 751 21.99 30.70 28.70
CA VAL A 751 23.46 30.16 28.41
C VAL A 751 23.83 28.92 27.40
N PRO A 752 25.10 28.68 26.80
CA PRO A 752 25.55 27.65 25.74
C PRO A 752 26.82 26.67 25.93
N ALA A 753 27.40 25.98 24.87
CA ALA A 753 28.40 24.82 24.86
C ALA A 753 29.52 24.71 23.69
N PRO A 754 30.51 23.72 23.64
CA PRO A 754 31.79 23.75 22.83
C PRO A 754 32.01 22.77 21.60
N ALA A 755 33.23 22.68 21.01
CA ALA A 755 33.54 22.30 19.58
C ALA A 755 34.69 21.23 19.29
N PRO A 756 34.90 20.73 18.01
CA PRO A 756 35.75 19.56 17.63
C PRO A 756 37.07 19.84 16.82
N ALA A 757 37.69 18.79 16.21
CA ALA A 757 39.09 18.72 15.72
C ALA A 757 39.27 18.42 14.18
N PRO A 758 40.49 18.52 13.57
CA PRO A 758 40.70 18.66 12.10
C PRO A 758 41.06 17.40 11.28
N VAL A 759 41.13 17.55 9.94
CA VAL A 759 41.18 16.50 8.89
C VAL A 759 42.35 16.73 7.89
N PRO A 760 43.01 15.69 7.32
CA PRO A 760 44.09 15.82 6.32
C PRO A 760 43.63 15.91 4.84
N THR A 761 44.54 16.31 3.94
CA THR A 761 44.30 16.64 2.51
C THR A 761 44.54 15.48 1.50
N PRO A 762 43.93 15.54 0.30
CA PRO A 762 44.01 14.48 -0.73
C PRO A 762 45.18 14.62 -1.74
N VAL A 763 45.35 13.59 -2.58
CA VAL A 763 46.37 13.44 -3.64
C VAL A 763 45.65 13.25 -5.01
N PRO A 764 46.15 13.79 -6.14
CA PRO A 764 45.40 13.83 -7.41
C PRO A 764 45.47 12.53 -8.26
N THR A 765 44.42 12.34 -9.07
CA THR A 765 44.18 11.19 -9.98
C THR A 765 44.66 11.49 -11.41
N PRO A 766 45.19 10.50 -12.18
CA PRO A 766 45.50 10.65 -13.62
C PRO A 766 44.25 10.61 -14.52
N SER A 767 44.40 11.06 -15.77
CA SER A 767 43.33 11.27 -16.75
C SER A 767 42.94 10.03 -17.59
N GLU A 768 41.68 10.02 -18.02
CA GLU A 768 40.98 8.97 -18.79
C GLU A 768 41.24 9.05 -20.32
N PRO A 769 41.17 7.93 -21.08
CA PRO A 769 41.32 7.91 -22.55
C PRO A 769 40.01 8.17 -23.33
N GLU A 770 40.12 8.54 -24.61
CA GLU A 770 38.97 8.85 -25.48
C GLU A 770 38.09 7.62 -25.82
N PRO A 771 36.76 7.81 -26.01
CA PRO A 771 35.81 6.74 -26.33
C PRO A 771 35.83 6.32 -27.81
N THR A 772 35.58 5.03 -28.07
CA THR A 772 35.33 4.47 -29.41
C THR A 772 33.93 4.82 -29.94
N PRO A 773 33.74 4.93 -31.27
CA PRO A 773 32.47 5.35 -31.87
C PRO A 773 31.36 4.31 -31.70
N VAL A 774 30.18 4.78 -31.30
CA VAL A 774 28.97 3.98 -31.09
C VAL A 774 28.38 3.51 -32.42
N VAL A 775 27.93 2.25 -32.50
CA VAL A 775 27.16 1.72 -33.63
C VAL A 775 25.69 2.09 -33.45
N SER A 776 25.16 2.95 -34.31
CA SER A 776 23.76 3.35 -34.35
C SER A 776 22.83 2.18 -34.68
N LYS A 777 21.78 2.01 -33.86
CA LYS A 777 20.73 0.99 -34.05
C LYS A 777 19.82 1.36 -35.24
N PRO A 778 19.25 0.38 -35.97
CA PRO A 778 18.27 0.63 -37.03
C PRO A 778 16.94 1.17 -36.46
N VAL A 779 16.29 2.09 -37.18
CA VAL A 779 15.00 2.71 -36.79
C VAL A 779 14.04 2.71 -37.98
N TYR A 780 12.73 2.52 -37.73
CA TYR A 780 11.68 2.67 -38.74
C TYR A 780 11.59 4.10 -39.29
N ASN A 781 11.27 4.24 -40.58
CA ASN A 781 10.94 5.54 -41.17
C ASN A 781 9.43 5.87 -41.11
N ASP A 782 9.09 7.07 -41.55
CA ASP A 782 7.76 7.70 -41.58
C ASP A 782 6.64 6.88 -42.28
N LYS A 783 7.00 5.84 -43.03
CA LYS A 783 6.04 4.97 -43.71
C LYS A 783 5.34 3.98 -42.77
N VAL A 784 5.98 3.65 -41.64
CA VAL A 784 5.53 2.64 -40.67
C VAL A 784 4.98 3.32 -39.42
N ASP A 785 3.79 2.93 -39.00
CA ASP A 785 3.25 3.30 -37.70
C ASP A 785 3.89 2.41 -36.62
N LYS A 786 4.84 2.96 -35.85
CA LYS A 786 5.54 2.19 -34.82
C LYS A 786 4.59 1.62 -33.74
N LYS A 787 3.48 2.32 -33.43
CA LYS A 787 2.52 1.88 -32.40
C LYS A 787 1.77 0.63 -32.85
N VAL A 788 1.33 0.58 -34.10
CA VAL A 788 0.69 -0.63 -34.65
C VAL A 788 1.68 -1.80 -34.69
N VAL A 789 2.97 -1.54 -34.94
CA VAL A 789 4.01 -2.58 -34.82
C VAL A 789 4.22 -3.02 -33.37
N ALA A 790 4.19 -2.11 -32.39
CA ALA A 790 4.25 -2.45 -30.96
C ALA A 790 3.07 -3.34 -30.53
N ASP A 791 1.86 -3.06 -31.01
CA ASP A 791 0.67 -3.88 -30.74
C ASP A 791 0.79 -5.28 -31.39
N ILE A 792 1.42 -5.39 -32.57
CA ILE A 792 1.74 -6.67 -33.23
C ILE A 792 2.78 -7.47 -32.42
N LYS A 793 3.81 -6.81 -31.87
CA LYS A 793 4.80 -7.41 -30.96
C LYS A 793 4.13 -7.95 -29.69
N ARG A 794 3.41 -7.08 -28.95
CA ARG A 794 2.73 -7.43 -27.70
C ARG A 794 1.75 -8.59 -27.85
N LYS A 795 1.07 -8.67 -29.00
CA LYS A 795 0.22 -9.81 -29.39
C LYS A 795 1.02 -11.10 -29.62
N ALA A 796 2.19 -11.01 -30.24
CA ALA A 796 3.08 -12.15 -30.41
C ALA A 796 3.58 -12.67 -29.05
N GLU A 797 3.98 -11.78 -28.15
CA GLU A 797 4.44 -12.12 -26.80
C GLU A 797 3.34 -12.76 -25.92
N SER A 798 2.10 -12.28 -26.02
CA SER A 798 0.98 -12.73 -25.16
C SER A 798 0.20 -13.96 -25.69
N ALA A 799 0.31 -14.30 -26.97
CA ALA A 799 -0.38 -15.46 -27.54
C ALA A 799 0.36 -16.79 -27.25
N SER A 800 -0.39 -17.90 -27.17
CA SER A 800 0.19 -19.24 -26.99
C SER A 800 0.84 -19.77 -28.28
N SER A 801 1.94 -20.50 -28.15
CA SER A 801 2.60 -21.20 -29.27
C SER A 801 1.67 -22.24 -29.93
N THR A 802 1.83 -22.45 -31.23
CA THR A 802 1.05 -23.42 -32.02
C THR A 802 1.99 -24.42 -32.70
N THR A 803 1.83 -25.71 -32.40
CA THR A 803 2.66 -26.77 -32.98
C THR A 803 2.36 -27.00 -34.46
N LEU A 804 3.43 -27.18 -35.24
CA LEU A 804 3.40 -27.45 -36.68
C LEU A 804 4.09 -28.79 -36.96
N SER A 805 3.57 -29.58 -37.89
CA SER A 805 3.97 -30.97 -38.09
C SER A 805 5.35 -31.15 -38.75
N ASP A 806 5.87 -30.11 -39.40
CA ASP A 806 7.12 -30.11 -40.15
C ASP A 806 8.18 -29.12 -39.61
N VAL A 807 7.81 -28.18 -38.72
CA VAL A 807 8.75 -27.23 -38.09
C VAL A 807 9.17 -27.76 -36.73
N LYS A 808 10.39 -28.29 -36.66
CA LYS A 808 10.98 -28.83 -35.43
C LYS A 808 11.46 -27.70 -34.52
N MET A 809 11.34 -27.87 -33.21
CA MET A 809 11.89 -26.95 -32.19
C MET A 809 13.41 -26.73 -32.32
N THR A 810 14.14 -27.69 -32.89
CA THR A 810 15.57 -27.58 -33.18
C THR A 810 15.89 -26.93 -34.53
N SER A 811 14.90 -26.39 -35.25
CA SER A 811 15.15 -25.65 -36.49
C SER A 811 15.66 -24.25 -36.18
N TRP A 812 16.67 -23.80 -36.92
CA TRP A 812 17.20 -22.42 -36.94
C TRP A 812 16.13 -21.33 -37.16
N SER A 813 14.97 -21.73 -37.68
CA SER A 813 13.83 -20.89 -38.04
C SER A 813 12.64 -21.00 -37.06
N TYR A 814 12.69 -21.87 -36.04
CA TYR A 814 11.53 -22.20 -35.19
C TYR A 814 10.95 -20.98 -34.45
N ASP A 815 11.76 -20.28 -33.66
CA ASP A 815 11.30 -19.16 -32.82
C ASP A 815 10.80 -17.96 -33.63
N ASP A 816 11.28 -17.81 -34.87
CA ASP A 816 10.82 -16.77 -35.79
C ASP A 816 9.51 -17.18 -36.50
N ILE A 817 9.35 -18.47 -36.85
CA ILE A 817 8.09 -18.99 -37.42
C ILE A 817 6.96 -18.95 -36.38
N ASP A 818 7.22 -19.40 -35.16
CA ASP A 818 6.24 -19.39 -34.06
C ASP A 818 5.83 -17.95 -33.70
N TYR A 819 6.80 -17.03 -33.57
CA TYR A 819 6.52 -15.61 -33.35
C TYR A 819 5.65 -15.00 -34.46
N ALA A 820 5.92 -15.31 -35.74
CA ALA A 820 5.11 -14.82 -36.85
C ALA A 820 3.67 -15.38 -36.86
N ILE A 821 3.45 -16.58 -36.31
CA ILE A 821 2.12 -17.18 -36.19
C ILE A 821 1.36 -16.56 -35.01
N ARG A 822 2.02 -16.36 -33.86
CA ARG A 822 1.47 -15.65 -32.69
C ARG A 822 1.09 -14.20 -33.02
N ALA A 823 1.97 -13.48 -33.71
CA ALA A 823 1.70 -12.16 -34.28
C ALA A 823 0.51 -12.18 -35.26
N GLY A 824 0.25 -13.30 -35.94
CA GLY A 824 -0.75 -13.45 -36.99
C GLY A 824 -0.30 -12.96 -38.37
N ILE A 825 1.01 -12.73 -38.54
CA ILE A 825 1.66 -12.34 -39.80
C ILE A 825 1.48 -13.44 -40.86
N ILE A 826 1.66 -14.69 -40.43
CA ILE A 826 1.49 -15.88 -41.26
C ILE A 826 0.64 -16.93 -40.54
N LYS A 827 0.20 -17.95 -41.26
CA LYS A 827 -0.46 -19.16 -40.72
C LYS A 827 0.15 -20.40 -41.36
N GLY A 828 0.09 -21.51 -40.64
CA GLY A 828 0.26 -22.85 -41.23
C GLY A 828 -0.88 -23.21 -42.17
N TYR A 829 -0.69 -24.29 -42.91
CA TYR A 829 -1.69 -24.91 -43.77
C TYR A 829 -2.68 -25.75 -42.95
N THR A 830 -3.83 -26.09 -43.55
CA THR A 830 -4.93 -26.83 -42.89
C THR A 830 -4.61 -28.29 -42.54
N ASP A 831 -3.45 -28.79 -42.96
CA ASP A 831 -2.89 -30.11 -42.60
C ASP A 831 -1.90 -30.04 -41.43
N GLY A 832 -1.74 -28.85 -40.82
CA GLY A 832 -0.80 -28.59 -39.72
C GLY A 832 0.64 -28.35 -40.15
N SER A 833 0.94 -28.33 -41.47
CA SER A 833 2.30 -28.02 -41.97
C SER A 833 2.53 -26.51 -42.12
N PHE A 834 3.79 -26.09 -42.13
CA PHE A 834 4.23 -24.72 -42.46
C PHE A 834 4.86 -24.65 -43.85
N ARG A 835 5.54 -25.72 -44.28
CA ARG A 835 6.21 -25.92 -45.56
C ARG A 835 7.36 -24.94 -45.80
N GLY A 836 8.26 -24.83 -44.80
CA GLY A 836 9.32 -23.80 -44.73
C GLY A 836 10.18 -23.65 -45.99
N GLU A 837 10.59 -24.74 -46.64
CA GLU A 837 11.44 -24.71 -47.83
C GLU A 837 10.75 -24.18 -49.11
N THR A 838 9.41 -24.11 -49.14
CA THR A 838 8.65 -23.64 -50.32
C THR A 838 9.03 -22.22 -50.72
N LYS A 839 9.02 -21.92 -52.01
CA LYS A 839 9.43 -20.61 -52.52
C LYS A 839 8.27 -19.63 -52.47
N VAL A 840 8.55 -18.41 -52.03
CA VAL A 840 7.54 -17.38 -51.77
C VAL A 840 7.32 -16.51 -53.00
N THR A 841 6.06 -16.27 -53.34
CA THR A 841 5.68 -15.32 -54.39
C THR A 841 5.71 -13.87 -53.90
N ARG A 842 5.89 -12.89 -54.79
CA ARG A 842 5.87 -11.46 -54.45
C ARG A 842 4.56 -11.03 -53.77
N GLY A 843 3.43 -11.63 -54.14
CA GLY A 843 2.12 -11.41 -53.49
C GLY A 843 2.05 -11.98 -52.06
N GLU A 844 2.58 -13.18 -51.81
CA GLU A 844 2.70 -13.72 -50.46
C GLU A 844 3.63 -12.88 -49.57
N PHE A 845 4.78 -12.47 -50.10
CA PHE A 845 5.71 -11.60 -49.37
C PHE A 845 5.08 -10.24 -49.04
N ALA A 846 4.32 -9.67 -49.99
CA ALA A 846 3.54 -8.46 -49.75
C ALA A 846 2.56 -8.62 -48.59
N GLN A 847 1.79 -9.72 -48.56
CA GLN A 847 0.88 -9.99 -47.44
C GLN A 847 1.61 -10.13 -46.09
N MET A 848 2.76 -10.81 -46.05
CA MET A 848 3.51 -10.97 -44.80
C MET A 848 4.07 -9.64 -44.31
N LEU A 849 4.70 -8.85 -45.19
CA LEU A 849 5.27 -7.55 -44.82
C LEU A 849 4.19 -6.55 -44.36
N VAL A 850 3.05 -6.51 -45.04
CA VAL A 850 1.91 -5.64 -44.67
C VAL A 850 1.34 -6.01 -43.30
N LYS A 851 1.17 -7.30 -43.01
CA LYS A 851 0.68 -7.75 -41.69
C LYS A 851 1.70 -7.55 -40.57
N ALA A 852 2.99 -7.61 -40.88
CA ALA A 852 4.07 -7.35 -39.91
C ALA A 852 4.20 -5.86 -39.55
N LEU A 853 3.92 -4.97 -40.51
CA LEU A 853 4.06 -3.52 -40.37
C LEU A 853 2.73 -2.78 -40.17
N GLY A 854 1.62 -3.50 -40.00
CA GLY A 854 0.29 -2.91 -39.75
C GLY A 854 -0.28 -2.05 -40.89
N LEU A 855 0.25 -2.18 -42.11
CA LEU A 855 -0.01 -1.23 -43.19
C LEU A 855 -1.42 -1.38 -43.77
N THR A 856 -2.02 -0.24 -44.13
CA THR A 856 -3.32 -0.16 -44.79
C THR A 856 -3.22 0.64 -46.10
N ALA A 857 -4.12 0.32 -47.03
CA ALA A 857 -4.32 1.08 -48.26
C ALA A 857 -5.48 2.06 -48.08
N THR A 858 -5.42 3.18 -48.80
CA THR A 858 -6.40 4.28 -48.76
C THR A 858 -6.97 4.62 -50.13
N GLY A 859 -6.27 4.26 -51.21
CA GLY A 859 -6.73 4.36 -52.59
C GLY A 859 -7.48 3.11 -53.06
N THR A 860 -8.02 3.21 -54.28
CA THR A 860 -8.74 2.11 -54.96
C THR A 860 -7.98 1.55 -56.16
N GLU A 861 -7.03 2.28 -56.74
CA GLU A 861 -6.27 1.85 -57.91
C GLU A 861 -5.12 0.89 -57.54
N VAL A 862 -4.91 -0.12 -58.39
CA VAL A 862 -3.82 -1.10 -58.29
C VAL A 862 -3.40 -1.48 -59.72
N VAL A 863 -2.19 -2.02 -59.90
CA VAL A 863 -1.75 -2.46 -61.24
C VAL A 863 -2.59 -3.62 -61.77
N ALA A 864 -2.79 -3.64 -63.09
CA ALA A 864 -3.75 -4.54 -63.75
C ALA A 864 -3.48 -6.04 -63.57
N ASP A 865 -2.23 -6.46 -63.30
CA ASP A 865 -1.87 -7.86 -63.05
C ASP A 865 -2.02 -8.28 -61.56
N ALA A 866 -2.38 -7.33 -60.69
CA ALA A 866 -2.73 -7.59 -59.28
C ALA A 866 -4.23 -7.45 -58.99
N THR A 867 -5.04 -6.90 -59.92
CA THR A 867 -6.50 -6.80 -59.77
C THR A 867 -7.14 -8.19 -59.69
N GLY A 868 -7.97 -8.42 -58.66
CA GLY A 868 -8.59 -9.71 -58.36
C GLY A 868 -7.63 -10.74 -57.72
N HIS A 869 -6.40 -10.35 -57.38
CA HIS A 869 -5.43 -11.24 -56.74
C HIS A 869 -5.65 -11.33 -55.23
N PHE A 870 -5.39 -12.49 -54.60
CA PHE A 870 -5.60 -12.67 -53.15
C PHE A 870 -4.74 -11.72 -52.28
N ALA A 871 -3.69 -11.13 -52.86
CA ALA A 871 -2.81 -10.17 -52.21
C ALA A 871 -3.07 -8.71 -52.60
N GLU A 872 -4.14 -8.41 -53.36
CA GLU A 872 -4.38 -7.09 -53.97
C GLU A 872 -4.25 -5.93 -52.97
N ASP A 873 -4.94 -5.97 -51.84
CA ASP A 873 -4.90 -4.87 -50.85
C ASP A 873 -3.51 -4.68 -50.22
N ALA A 874 -2.75 -5.77 -50.04
CA ALA A 874 -1.38 -5.70 -49.53
C ALA A 874 -0.41 -5.16 -50.59
N ILE A 875 -0.65 -5.48 -51.87
CA ILE A 875 0.08 -4.92 -53.00
C ILE A 875 -0.22 -3.41 -53.10
N ARG A 876 -1.50 -3.02 -52.97
CA ARG A 876 -1.94 -1.61 -52.97
C ARG A 876 -1.27 -0.82 -51.86
N ALA A 877 -1.30 -1.31 -50.61
CA ALA A 877 -0.66 -0.65 -49.46
C ALA A 877 0.85 -0.43 -49.65
N LEU A 878 1.58 -1.42 -50.18
CA LEU A 878 3.03 -1.29 -50.41
C LEU A 878 3.39 -0.41 -51.61
N LEU A 879 2.50 -0.27 -52.60
CA LEU A 879 2.65 0.67 -53.71
C LEU A 879 2.36 2.11 -53.25
N GLU A 880 1.25 2.35 -52.54
CA GLU A 880 0.88 3.66 -51.99
C GLU A 880 1.96 4.22 -51.05
N LYS A 881 2.51 3.38 -50.16
CA LYS A 881 3.60 3.77 -49.25
C LYS A 881 4.97 3.86 -49.94
N GLY A 882 5.07 3.53 -51.23
CA GLY A 882 6.34 3.51 -51.96
C GLY A 882 7.40 2.60 -51.31
N ILE A 883 6.97 1.43 -50.83
CA ILE A 883 7.84 0.39 -50.24
C ILE A 883 8.19 -0.64 -51.31
N MET A 884 7.18 -1.12 -52.06
CA MET A 884 7.39 -1.93 -53.26
C MET A 884 7.07 -1.12 -54.52
N THR A 885 7.68 -1.51 -55.64
CA THR A 885 7.41 -0.98 -56.96
C THR A 885 7.07 -2.12 -57.92
N GLY A 886 6.37 -1.80 -59.00
CA GLY A 886 6.29 -2.66 -60.18
C GLY A 886 7.62 -2.76 -60.92
N TYR A 887 7.62 -3.54 -62.00
CA TYR A 887 8.68 -3.64 -62.99
C TYR A 887 8.52 -2.58 -64.09
N ALA A 888 9.56 -2.38 -64.90
CA ALA A 888 9.61 -1.36 -65.94
C ALA A 888 8.64 -1.59 -67.13
N ASP A 889 7.96 -2.74 -67.17
CA ASP A 889 6.88 -3.07 -68.12
C ASP A 889 5.47 -2.69 -67.59
N GLY A 890 5.38 -2.16 -66.37
CA GLY A 890 4.11 -1.78 -65.71
C GLY A 890 3.45 -2.89 -64.89
N SER A 891 4.01 -4.11 -64.87
CA SER A 891 3.50 -5.22 -64.05
C SER A 891 4.02 -5.18 -62.60
N PHE A 892 3.32 -5.82 -61.66
CA PHE A 892 3.87 -6.11 -60.32
C PHE A 892 4.43 -7.54 -60.23
N GLY A 893 3.95 -8.46 -61.06
CA GLY A 893 4.30 -9.87 -61.08
C GLY A 893 3.96 -10.60 -59.77
N PRO A 894 2.72 -10.56 -59.26
CA PRO A 894 2.41 -11.05 -57.91
C PRO A 894 2.64 -12.55 -57.72
N ASN A 895 2.47 -13.34 -58.78
CA ASN A 895 2.69 -14.80 -58.78
C ASN A 895 4.16 -15.20 -59.03
N ARG A 896 5.08 -14.25 -59.21
CA ARG A 896 6.51 -14.53 -59.43
C ARG A 896 7.22 -14.76 -58.09
N GLU A 897 8.09 -15.76 -58.01
CA GLU A 897 8.96 -15.99 -56.85
C GLU A 897 9.87 -14.79 -56.57
N ILE A 898 9.97 -14.39 -55.29
CA ILE A 898 10.74 -13.22 -54.85
C ILE A 898 12.21 -13.58 -54.56
N LYS A 899 13.15 -12.73 -55.00
CA LYS A 899 14.59 -12.89 -54.73
C LYS A 899 15.02 -12.31 -53.38
N ARG A 900 16.09 -12.87 -52.80
CA ARG A 900 16.70 -12.35 -51.55
C ARG A 900 17.11 -10.87 -51.66
N ALA A 901 17.60 -10.40 -52.82
CA ALA A 901 17.86 -8.98 -53.07
C ALA A 901 16.58 -8.12 -53.15
N GLU A 902 15.47 -8.65 -53.67
CA GLU A 902 14.19 -7.94 -53.65
C GLU A 902 13.69 -7.78 -52.21
N ILE A 903 13.76 -8.84 -51.39
CA ILE A 903 13.44 -8.77 -49.95
C ILE A 903 14.30 -7.72 -49.23
N ALA A 904 15.63 -7.75 -49.40
CA ALA A 904 16.52 -6.78 -48.75
C ALA A 904 16.19 -5.33 -49.12
N ALA A 905 15.85 -5.05 -50.39
CA ALA A 905 15.44 -3.72 -50.83
C ALA A 905 14.06 -3.29 -50.30
N LEU A 906 13.15 -4.23 -50.01
CA LEU A 906 11.86 -3.93 -49.38
C LEU A 906 12.03 -3.61 -47.89
N LEU A 907 12.78 -4.45 -47.16
CA LEU A 907 13.08 -4.27 -45.74
C LEU A 907 13.87 -2.98 -45.50
N ALA A 908 14.79 -2.60 -46.39
CA ALA A 908 15.55 -1.36 -46.27
C ALA A 908 14.71 -0.09 -46.53
N ARG A 909 13.59 -0.18 -47.27
CA ARG A 909 12.73 0.97 -47.59
C ARG A 909 11.75 1.37 -46.49
N VAL A 910 11.69 0.60 -45.40
CA VAL A 910 10.87 0.91 -44.21
C VAL A 910 11.70 1.43 -43.03
N LEU A 911 13.01 1.65 -43.25
CA LEU A 911 13.96 2.16 -42.25
C LEU A 911 14.52 3.52 -42.66
N ASP A 912 15.04 4.26 -41.69
CA ASP A 912 16.06 5.28 -41.98
C ASP A 912 17.41 4.60 -42.18
N LEU A 913 17.95 4.71 -43.39
CA LEU A 913 19.25 4.15 -43.77
C LEU A 913 20.40 5.15 -43.56
N THR A 914 20.13 6.43 -43.28
CA THR A 914 21.17 7.46 -43.11
C THR A 914 22.02 7.21 -41.86
N GLN A 915 21.46 6.50 -40.88
CA GLN A 915 22.14 6.11 -39.64
C GLN A 915 22.83 4.74 -39.72
N LEU A 916 22.80 4.03 -40.88
CA LEU A 916 23.27 2.65 -40.97
C LEU A 916 24.58 2.48 -41.75
N ASN A 917 25.46 1.65 -41.20
CA ASN A 917 26.75 1.32 -41.77
C ASN A 917 26.60 0.50 -43.06
N THR A 918 27.06 1.04 -44.20
CA THR A 918 27.01 0.41 -45.53
C THR A 918 28.29 -0.31 -45.95
N ASN A 919 29.27 -0.46 -45.05
CA ASN A 919 30.52 -1.19 -45.31
C ASN A 919 30.26 -2.63 -45.79
N ALA A 920 31.17 -3.14 -46.63
CA ALA A 920 31.04 -4.46 -47.24
C ALA A 920 31.03 -5.60 -46.20
N LYS A 921 29.89 -6.28 -46.05
CA LYS A 921 29.72 -7.48 -45.21
C LYS A 921 29.67 -8.79 -46.00
N PHE A 922 29.39 -8.71 -47.30
CA PHE A 922 29.29 -9.87 -48.20
C PHE A 922 30.09 -9.62 -49.47
N GLU A 923 30.70 -10.67 -50.02
CA GLU A 923 31.55 -10.57 -51.22
C GLU A 923 30.75 -10.71 -52.54
N ASP A 924 29.73 -11.56 -52.53
CA ASP A 924 28.95 -11.95 -53.72
C ASP A 924 27.94 -10.90 -54.19
N ILE A 925 27.78 -9.81 -53.42
CA ILE A 925 26.82 -8.73 -53.71
C ILE A 925 27.39 -7.59 -54.56
N ASN A 926 28.67 -7.66 -54.97
CA ASN A 926 29.32 -6.54 -55.65
C ASN A 926 28.71 -6.17 -57.02
N GLY A 927 27.94 -7.06 -57.64
CA GLY A 927 27.11 -6.80 -58.83
C GLY A 927 25.61 -6.67 -58.55
N SER A 928 25.19 -6.58 -57.29
CA SER A 928 23.77 -6.48 -56.89
C SER A 928 23.29 -5.03 -56.91
N TRP A 929 22.14 -4.77 -57.55
CA TRP A 929 21.47 -3.47 -57.50
C TRP A 929 21.00 -3.09 -56.08
N ALA A 930 20.88 -4.06 -55.18
CA ALA A 930 20.51 -3.87 -53.77
C ALA A 930 21.71 -3.91 -52.82
N LYS A 931 22.96 -3.77 -53.32
CA LYS A 931 24.21 -3.91 -52.55
C LYS A 931 24.18 -3.14 -51.22
N ASP A 932 23.85 -1.86 -51.27
CA ASP A 932 23.96 -0.98 -50.10
C ASP A 932 22.85 -1.28 -49.07
N SER A 933 21.65 -1.64 -49.53
CA SER A 933 20.57 -2.18 -48.69
C SER A 933 20.98 -3.50 -48.01
N ILE A 934 21.70 -4.37 -48.72
CA ILE A 934 22.16 -5.65 -48.18
C ILE A 934 23.28 -5.45 -47.13
N ASN A 935 24.21 -4.51 -47.37
CA ASN A 935 25.21 -4.15 -46.36
C ASN A 935 24.58 -3.49 -45.14
N ALA A 936 23.71 -2.49 -45.31
CA ALA A 936 23.07 -1.78 -44.20
C ALA A 936 22.29 -2.72 -43.28
N LEU A 937 21.37 -3.52 -43.84
CA LEU A 937 20.61 -4.52 -43.08
C LEU A 937 21.50 -5.64 -42.53
N GLY A 938 22.59 -5.98 -43.22
CA GLY A 938 23.54 -6.99 -42.79
C GLY A 938 24.35 -6.54 -41.57
N ASN A 939 24.87 -5.31 -41.60
CA ASN A 939 25.59 -4.70 -40.48
C ASN A 939 24.67 -4.45 -39.29
N ALA A 940 23.40 -4.10 -39.53
CA ALA A 940 22.35 -4.00 -38.52
C ALA A 940 21.80 -5.36 -38.01
N GLY A 941 22.34 -6.50 -38.45
CA GLY A 941 21.95 -7.84 -37.99
C GLY A 941 20.60 -8.38 -38.51
N ILE A 942 19.83 -7.56 -39.23
CA ILE A 942 18.49 -7.89 -39.73
C ILE A 942 18.54 -9.02 -40.77
N ILE A 943 19.59 -9.07 -41.61
CA ILE A 943 19.77 -10.12 -42.61
C ILE A 943 21.13 -10.84 -42.48
N ASN A 944 21.10 -12.17 -42.50
CA ASN A 944 22.28 -13.02 -42.52
C ASN A 944 22.53 -13.61 -43.93
N GLY A 945 23.79 -13.93 -44.20
CA GLY A 945 24.18 -14.73 -45.37
C GLY A 945 23.65 -16.17 -45.29
N LYS A 946 23.69 -16.89 -46.41
CA LYS A 946 23.48 -18.36 -46.41
C LYS A 946 24.74 -19.10 -45.92
N LYS A 947 25.90 -18.46 -46.02
CA LYS A 947 27.17 -18.85 -45.40
C LYS A 947 27.89 -17.59 -44.89
N GLU A 948 29.04 -17.77 -44.28
CA GLU A 948 29.99 -16.69 -44.02
C GLU A 948 30.31 -15.94 -45.33
N LEU A 949 30.26 -14.60 -45.30
CA LEU A 949 30.48 -13.67 -46.43
C LEU A 949 29.60 -13.85 -47.70
N GLU A 950 28.65 -14.80 -47.75
CA GLU A 950 27.83 -15.10 -48.94
C GLU A 950 26.32 -14.83 -48.71
N PHE A 951 25.76 -13.83 -49.39
CA PHE A 951 24.34 -13.46 -49.24
C PHE A 951 23.39 -14.17 -50.23
N THR A 952 23.87 -14.57 -51.40
CA THR A 952 23.10 -15.14 -52.53
C THR A 952 21.97 -14.21 -53.05
N PRO A 953 22.26 -12.96 -53.47
CA PRO A 953 21.26 -11.94 -53.79
C PRO A 953 20.26 -12.36 -54.89
N ASN A 954 20.71 -13.18 -55.84
CA ASN A 954 19.91 -13.66 -56.95
C ASN A 954 19.07 -14.91 -56.67
N ALA A 955 19.20 -15.55 -55.50
CA ALA A 955 18.43 -16.74 -55.16
C ALA A 955 16.98 -16.38 -54.75
N ASN A 956 16.03 -17.25 -55.11
CA ASN A 956 14.62 -17.11 -54.72
C ASN A 956 14.46 -17.57 -53.25
N ALA A 957 13.76 -16.78 -52.44
CA ALA A 957 13.66 -16.99 -50.99
C ALA A 957 12.66 -18.10 -50.62
N SER A 958 12.98 -18.89 -49.59
CA SER A 958 12.00 -19.82 -48.99
C SER A 958 11.01 -19.10 -48.06
N ARG A 959 9.97 -19.82 -47.63
CA ARG A 959 8.91 -19.36 -46.72
C ARG A 959 9.44 -19.11 -45.31
N GLU A 960 10.30 -20.00 -44.81
CA GLU A 960 11.00 -19.78 -43.54
C GLU A 960 12.01 -18.62 -43.64
N GLU A 961 12.79 -18.51 -44.72
CA GLU A 961 13.70 -17.37 -44.92
C GLU A 961 12.95 -16.04 -44.93
N SER A 962 11.84 -15.99 -45.67
CA SER A 962 11.01 -14.78 -45.78
C SER A 962 10.43 -14.35 -44.43
N VAL A 963 9.98 -15.31 -43.61
CA VAL A 963 9.45 -15.04 -42.27
C VAL A 963 10.56 -14.63 -41.31
N VAL A 964 11.70 -15.33 -41.29
CA VAL A 964 12.85 -15.00 -40.43
C VAL A 964 13.34 -13.57 -40.67
N LEU A 965 13.48 -13.14 -41.94
CA LEU A 965 13.94 -11.78 -42.23
C LEU A 965 12.91 -10.70 -41.86
N ILE A 966 11.61 -11.01 -41.92
CA ILE A 966 10.54 -10.11 -41.44
C ILE A 966 10.54 -10.06 -39.90
N VAL A 967 10.65 -11.19 -39.21
CA VAL A 967 10.61 -11.22 -37.74
C VAL A 967 11.87 -10.61 -37.12
N ARG A 968 13.03 -10.72 -37.76
CA ARG A 968 14.25 -10.00 -37.33
C ARG A 968 14.15 -8.50 -37.53
N LEU A 969 13.46 -8.02 -38.57
CA LEU A 969 13.09 -6.61 -38.69
C LEU A 969 12.27 -6.17 -37.46
N LEU A 970 11.25 -6.95 -37.09
CA LEU A 970 10.42 -6.63 -35.91
C LEU A 970 11.22 -6.66 -34.59
N LYS A 971 12.00 -7.72 -34.35
CA LYS A 971 12.72 -7.95 -33.08
C LYS A 971 13.89 -6.97 -32.87
N LEU A 972 14.63 -6.61 -33.92
CA LEU A 972 15.86 -5.80 -33.79
C LEU A 972 15.65 -4.30 -33.87
N ILE A 973 14.45 -3.83 -34.24
CA ILE A 973 14.14 -2.41 -34.38
C ILE A 973 13.17 -1.97 -33.27
N PRO A 974 13.52 -0.94 -32.47
CA PRO A 974 12.64 -0.41 -31.44
C PRO A 974 11.36 0.18 -32.05
N THR A 975 10.29 0.14 -31.25
CA THR A 975 8.97 0.67 -31.62
C THR A 975 8.61 1.95 -30.86
N GLU A 976 9.49 2.38 -29.97
CA GLU A 976 9.67 3.77 -29.55
C GLU A 976 10.64 4.50 -30.50
#